data_AF-A0A3N9XWK8-F1
#
_entry.id   AF-A0A3N9XWK8-F1
#
_cell.length_a   1.000
_cell.length_b   1.000
_cell.length_c   1.000
_cell.angle_alpha   90.00
_cell.angle_beta   90.00
_cell.angle_gamma   90.00
#
_symmetry.space_group_name_H-M   'P 1'
#
loop_
_entity.id
_entity.type
_entity.pdbx_description
1 polymer ?
#
loop_
_entity_poly.entity_id
_entity_poly.type
_entity_poly.pdbx_seq_one_letter_code
_entity_poly.pdbx_strand_id
1 'polypeptide(L)'
;MLRIRPFRRLWIVLGAASFGDWLGLLATALFAASQVQGSTAQGAAFGGVTAIRLLPALVLGPVAGVFADRFDRRWTMVICDLLRFVLFASIPLYALSGAAGGLVVGWALIATFLIESLTLLWIPAKEAAVPNLIPRARLEAANQLTLITTYGLTPVAAAVGLAVLDRGVRGAVGGDLPSWAEPAQLALWINSFSRLATALVVAFGIKEISEAQRGEAERAEQSMFRQFSEGWKYIGQTPLVRGLVLGIFGAFAGGGIVVGTAKFFANSLGAGDAAFSLLFGAIFVGLALGIGLGPMIVKEMSRRRWFGMSIVLASAAVMTLAFAIHLSMAIVGAVLVGAGAGMAFLAGTTLLGGEVADEVRGRVFAVVQIGTRLVLILAIGLSSVLVGVGGSRKLTIADLGISVSSTRLLLLAAGAAGIFAGISAFGQMDDKKGVPVLADLWGSIRGRPLMPAEPFVSAGLFVVFEGGEGAGKSTQLTALSERLRGHGREVVVTREPGATGVGRRIRSLVLDTSGDDAPSPRAEALLYAADRAHHVATVVRPALIRGDVVISDRYVDSSLAYQGAGRTLPVDEVSWLSSWATGGLKPDLVVLLDVEPRTGLSRVASRNTGTDRLEAESIAFHERVRYAFLDLAAADPKRYLVLDASRSTEEITARVVRRVEEMLGKPGGIVHPRPAQGPDTSVQPELSDAELVTMEHKT
;
A
#
# COMPACT_ATOMS: atom_id res chain seq x y z
N MET A 1 -2.30 -18.40 -12.66
CA MET A 1 -2.22 -19.26 -11.45
C MET A 1 -2.98 -20.57 -11.60
N LEU A 2 -4.28 -20.54 -11.96
CA LEU A 2 -5.13 -21.74 -12.05
C LEU A 2 -4.72 -22.81 -13.10
N ARG A 3 -3.72 -22.53 -13.95
CA ARG A 3 -3.12 -23.53 -14.84
C ARG A 3 -2.24 -24.55 -14.09
N ILE A 4 -1.71 -24.19 -12.93
CA ILE A 4 -0.90 -25.07 -12.08
C ILE A 4 -1.83 -26.05 -11.35
N ARG A 5 -1.76 -27.35 -11.69
CA ARG A 5 -2.72 -28.36 -11.20
C ARG A 5 -2.72 -28.50 -9.66
N PRO A 6 -1.57 -28.61 -8.97
CA PRO A 6 -1.55 -28.72 -7.50
C PRO A 6 -2.15 -27.48 -6.82
N PHE A 7 -1.76 -26.28 -7.27
CA PHE A 7 -2.32 -25.03 -6.74
C PHE A 7 -3.83 -24.91 -6.99
N ARG A 8 -4.32 -25.27 -8.19
CA ARG A 8 -5.77 -25.25 -8.48
C ARG A 8 -6.54 -26.18 -7.55
N ARG A 9 -6.01 -27.38 -7.27
CA ARG A 9 -6.63 -28.32 -6.31
C ARG A 9 -6.65 -27.73 -4.91
N LEU A 10 -5.53 -27.17 -4.44
CA LEU A 10 -5.46 -26.50 -3.15
C LEU A 10 -6.43 -25.32 -3.06
N TRP A 11 -6.54 -24.52 -4.12
CA TRP A 11 -7.46 -23.38 -4.17
C TRP A 11 -8.94 -23.81 -4.12
N ILE A 12 -9.31 -24.89 -4.80
CA ILE A 12 -10.66 -25.47 -4.71
C ILE A 12 -10.94 -25.95 -3.28
N VAL A 13 -9.98 -26.69 -2.68
CA VAL A 13 -10.07 -27.14 -1.29
C VAL A 13 -10.26 -25.94 -0.36
N LEU A 14 -9.48 -24.87 -0.55
CA LEU A 14 -9.55 -23.68 0.27
C LEU A 14 -10.89 -22.94 0.11
N GLY A 15 -11.38 -22.82 -1.12
CA GLY A 15 -12.68 -22.21 -1.38
C GLY A 15 -13.82 -22.99 -0.72
N ALA A 16 -13.81 -24.33 -0.84
CA ALA A 16 -14.78 -25.19 -0.19
C ALA A 16 -14.65 -25.18 1.34
N ALA A 17 -13.41 -25.21 1.86
CA ALA A 17 -13.10 -25.11 3.28
C ALA A 17 -13.67 -23.80 3.86
N SER A 18 -13.32 -22.66 3.25
CA SER A 18 -13.77 -21.35 3.68
C SER A 18 -15.30 -21.19 3.54
N PHE A 19 -15.90 -21.64 2.44
CA PHE A 19 -17.36 -21.64 2.28
C PHE A 19 -18.05 -22.39 3.43
N GLY A 20 -17.59 -23.61 3.73
CA GLY A 20 -18.16 -24.36 4.85
C GLY A 20 -17.85 -23.76 6.22
N ASP A 21 -16.70 -23.11 6.44
CA ASP A 21 -16.43 -22.42 7.72
C ASP A 21 -17.38 -21.24 7.96
N TRP A 22 -17.77 -20.53 6.91
CA TRP A 22 -18.76 -19.46 6.98
C TRP A 22 -20.18 -20.00 7.10
N LEU A 23 -20.54 -21.01 6.31
CA LEU A 23 -21.84 -21.67 6.38
C LEU A 23 -22.05 -22.32 7.75
N GLY A 24 -21.03 -22.99 8.27
CA GLY A 24 -21.00 -23.65 9.57
C GLY A 24 -21.20 -22.66 10.72
N LEU A 25 -20.62 -21.46 10.65
CA LEU A 25 -20.90 -20.42 11.64
C LEU A 25 -22.36 -20.00 11.62
N LEU A 26 -22.91 -19.68 10.44
CA LEU A 26 -24.29 -19.21 10.34
C LEU A 26 -25.25 -20.30 10.76
N ALA A 27 -25.03 -21.53 10.28
CA ALA A 27 -25.85 -22.68 10.57
C ALA A 27 -25.81 -23.07 12.05
N THR A 28 -24.63 -23.14 12.69
CA THR A 28 -24.52 -23.50 14.10
C THR A 28 -25.17 -22.45 15.00
N ALA A 29 -24.97 -21.16 14.72
CA ALA A 29 -25.54 -20.10 15.54
C ALA A 29 -27.07 -20.03 15.42
N LEU A 30 -27.61 -20.17 14.20
CA LEU A 30 -29.06 -20.23 13.98
C LEU A 30 -29.69 -21.50 14.53
N PHE A 31 -29.03 -22.65 14.37
CA PHE A 31 -29.49 -23.92 14.92
C PHE A 31 -29.52 -23.88 16.45
N ALA A 32 -28.46 -23.41 17.10
CA ALA A 32 -28.44 -23.27 18.55
C ALA A 32 -29.55 -22.34 19.06
N ALA A 33 -29.84 -21.25 18.33
CA ALA A 33 -30.97 -20.39 18.65
C ALA A 33 -32.33 -21.08 18.47
N SER A 34 -32.51 -21.95 17.45
CA SER A 34 -33.77 -22.67 17.25
C SER A 34 -34.07 -23.70 18.34
N GLN A 35 -33.05 -24.19 19.07
CA GLN A 35 -33.22 -25.17 20.13
C GLN A 35 -33.81 -24.61 21.43
N VAL A 36 -33.94 -23.29 21.58
CA VAL A 36 -34.40 -22.65 22.82
C VAL A 36 -35.55 -21.68 22.58
N GLN A 37 -36.41 -21.52 23.59
CA GLN A 37 -37.56 -20.61 23.54
C GLN A 37 -37.27 -19.30 24.29
N GLY A 38 -37.82 -18.20 23.79
CA GLY A 38 -37.67 -16.86 24.36
C GLY A 38 -36.54 -16.06 23.72
N SER A 39 -36.83 -14.80 23.37
CA SER A 39 -35.93 -13.92 22.61
C SER A 39 -34.55 -13.74 23.28
N THR A 40 -34.52 -13.62 24.60
CA THR A 40 -33.27 -13.51 25.38
C THR A 40 -32.43 -14.78 25.29
N ALA A 41 -33.04 -15.97 25.43
CA ALA A 41 -32.33 -17.24 25.36
C ALA A 41 -31.82 -17.54 23.94
N GLN A 42 -32.62 -17.23 22.92
CA GLN A 42 -32.23 -17.34 21.52
C GLN A 42 -31.06 -16.42 21.18
N GLY A 43 -31.11 -15.17 21.66
CA GLY A 43 -30.02 -14.20 21.53
C GLY A 43 -28.73 -14.67 22.23
N ALA A 44 -28.86 -15.25 23.43
CA ALA A 44 -27.73 -15.79 24.19
C ALA A 44 -27.11 -17.02 23.50
N ALA A 45 -27.92 -17.92 22.94
CA ALA A 45 -27.43 -19.09 22.21
C ALA A 45 -26.68 -18.68 20.93
N PHE A 46 -27.28 -17.80 20.10
CA PHE A 46 -26.65 -17.27 18.89
C PHE A 46 -25.35 -16.51 19.19
N GLY A 47 -25.42 -15.59 20.17
CA GLY A 47 -24.28 -14.79 20.60
C GLY A 47 -23.18 -15.63 21.23
N GLY A 48 -23.55 -16.65 22.01
CA GLY A 48 -22.63 -17.60 22.63
C GLY A 48 -21.82 -18.39 21.60
N VAL A 49 -22.48 -18.95 20.58
CA VAL A 49 -21.78 -19.65 19.48
C VAL A 49 -20.83 -18.72 18.74
N THR A 50 -21.29 -17.49 18.47
CA THR A 50 -20.47 -16.48 17.78
C THR A 50 -19.25 -16.06 18.61
N ALA A 51 -19.42 -15.90 19.93
CA ALA A 51 -18.35 -15.51 20.84
C ALA A 51 -17.35 -16.65 21.08
N ILE A 52 -17.84 -17.89 21.28
CA ILE A 52 -16.97 -19.03 21.60
C ILE A 52 -16.04 -19.38 20.44
N ARG A 53 -16.42 -19.06 19.21
CA ARG A 53 -15.57 -19.20 18.02
C ARG A 53 -14.26 -18.43 18.12
N LEU A 54 -14.25 -17.31 18.85
CA LEU A 54 -13.07 -16.45 18.96
C LEU A 54 -12.16 -16.86 20.13
N LEU A 55 -12.67 -17.69 21.05
CA LEU A 55 -12.02 -18.03 22.32
C LEU A 55 -10.80 -18.95 22.15
N PRO A 56 -10.80 -20.01 21.32
CA PRO A 56 -9.63 -20.86 21.11
C PRO A 56 -8.39 -20.07 20.70
N ALA A 57 -8.54 -19.06 19.85
CA ALA A 57 -7.39 -18.30 19.37
C ALA A 57 -6.70 -17.49 20.47
N LEU A 58 -7.46 -17.07 21.49
CA LEU A 58 -6.93 -16.35 22.65
C LEU A 58 -6.18 -17.29 23.59
N VAL A 59 -6.70 -18.52 23.78
CA VAL A 59 -6.16 -19.49 24.76
C VAL A 59 -5.05 -20.36 24.15
N LEU A 60 -5.23 -20.79 22.91
CA LEU A 60 -4.41 -21.78 22.21
C LEU A 60 -3.57 -21.19 21.08
N GLY A 61 -3.72 -19.89 20.78
CA GLY A 61 -2.99 -19.20 19.70
C GLY A 61 -1.47 -19.43 19.75
N PRO A 62 -0.79 -19.25 20.90
CA PRO A 62 0.65 -19.50 21.01
C PRO A 62 1.06 -20.97 20.78
N VAL A 63 0.17 -21.92 21.07
CA VAL A 63 0.44 -23.37 20.98
C VAL A 63 0.27 -23.89 19.55
N ALA A 64 -0.64 -23.28 18.78
CA ALA A 64 -1.00 -23.75 17.44
C ALA A 64 0.15 -23.66 16.42
N GLY A 65 1.00 -22.62 16.52
CA GLY A 65 2.17 -22.46 15.64
C GLY A 65 3.21 -23.56 15.83
N VAL A 66 3.53 -23.90 17.09
CA VAL A 66 4.51 -24.95 17.43
C VAL A 66 4.06 -26.33 16.94
N PHE A 67 2.75 -26.57 16.94
CA PHE A 67 2.20 -27.84 16.48
C PHE A 67 2.37 -28.02 14.97
N ALA A 68 2.24 -26.94 14.18
CA ALA A 68 2.34 -27.02 12.72
C ALA A 68 3.75 -27.35 12.21
N ASP A 69 4.79 -27.02 12.98
CA ASP A 69 6.18 -27.30 12.62
C ASP A 69 6.61 -28.73 12.98
N ARG A 70 5.91 -29.37 13.94
CA ARG A 70 6.25 -30.71 14.43
C ARG A 70 5.65 -31.85 13.62
N PHE A 71 4.52 -31.61 12.96
CA PHE A 71 3.75 -32.65 12.27
C PHE A 71 3.76 -32.46 10.77
N ASP A 72 3.59 -33.55 10.03
CA ASP A 72 3.42 -33.49 8.58
C ASP A 72 2.20 -32.62 8.25
N ARG A 73 2.40 -31.59 7.44
CA ARG A 73 1.39 -30.57 7.11
C ARG A 73 0.17 -31.17 6.43
N ARG A 74 0.37 -32.14 5.52
CA ARG A 74 -0.72 -32.80 4.79
C ARG A 74 -1.58 -33.61 5.74
N TRP A 75 -0.96 -34.44 6.57
CA TRP A 75 -1.71 -35.27 7.52
C TRP A 75 -2.36 -34.43 8.63
N THR A 76 -1.72 -33.33 9.05
CA THR A 76 -2.34 -32.36 9.97
C THR A 76 -3.63 -31.80 9.41
N MET A 77 -3.63 -31.37 8.13
CA MET A 77 -4.84 -30.87 7.47
C MET A 77 -5.93 -31.95 7.36
N VAL A 78 -5.57 -33.17 6.96
CA VAL A 78 -6.52 -34.29 6.80
C VAL A 78 -7.16 -34.67 8.14
N ILE A 79 -6.37 -34.85 9.19
CA ILE A 79 -6.86 -35.25 10.52
C ILE A 79 -7.77 -34.15 11.08
N CYS A 80 -7.38 -32.88 10.96
CA CYS A 80 -8.20 -31.77 11.42
C CYS A 80 -9.56 -31.73 10.71
N ASP A 81 -9.59 -31.91 9.38
CA ASP A 81 -10.85 -31.90 8.63
C ASP A 81 -11.73 -33.12 8.94
N LEU A 82 -11.16 -34.31 9.16
CA LEU A 82 -11.91 -35.49 9.61
C LEU A 82 -12.52 -35.30 11.00
N LEU A 83 -11.76 -34.73 11.95
CA LEU A 83 -12.29 -34.42 13.28
C LEU A 83 -13.38 -33.36 13.22
N ARG A 84 -13.21 -32.31 12.40
CA ARG A 84 -14.26 -31.30 12.17
C ARG A 84 -15.51 -31.90 11.50
N PHE A 85 -15.37 -32.84 10.57
CA PHE A 85 -16.49 -33.58 9.98
C PHE A 85 -17.35 -34.23 11.08
N VAL A 86 -16.70 -34.99 11.97
CA VAL A 86 -17.36 -35.66 13.10
C VAL A 86 -18.01 -34.64 14.04
N LEU A 87 -17.29 -33.59 14.42
CA LEU A 87 -17.82 -32.57 15.33
C LEU A 87 -19.03 -31.83 14.74
N PHE A 88 -18.99 -31.42 13.47
CA PHE A 88 -20.14 -30.79 12.81
C PHE A 88 -21.32 -31.73 12.66
N ALA A 89 -21.10 -33.02 12.36
CA ALA A 89 -22.16 -34.03 12.29
C ALA A 89 -22.77 -34.31 13.67
N SER A 90 -21.97 -34.25 14.73
CA SER A 90 -22.42 -34.55 16.10
C SER A 90 -23.46 -33.55 16.63
N ILE A 91 -23.41 -32.29 16.19
CA ILE A 91 -24.34 -31.24 16.65
C ILE A 91 -25.80 -31.58 16.32
N PRO A 92 -26.17 -31.79 15.05
CA PRO A 92 -27.54 -32.19 14.70
C PRO A 92 -27.87 -33.62 15.16
N LEU A 93 -26.91 -34.54 15.21
CA LEU A 93 -27.15 -35.90 15.72
C LEU A 93 -27.56 -35.91 17.19
N TYR A 94 -26.93 -35.06 18.02
CA TYR A 94 -27.26 -34.93 19.43
C TYR A 94 -28.64 -34.30 19.66
N ALA A 95 -29.09 -33.43 18.76
CA ALA A 95 -30.46 -32.93 18.79
C ALA A 95 -31.47 -34.03 18.42
N LEU A 96 -31.15 -34.86 17.41
CA LEU A 96 -32.00 -35.97 16.98
C LEU A 96 -32.14 -37.08 18.02
N SER A 97 -31.25 -37.18 19.01
CA SER A 97 -31.40 -38.12 20.12
C SER A 97 -32.50 -37.72 21.12
N GLY A 98 -33.18 -36.60 20.90
CA GLY A 98 -34.23 -36.09 21.80
C GLY A 98 -33.68 -35.38 23.05
N ALA A 99 -32.41 -34.94 23.02
CA ALA A 99 -31.82 -34.20 24.12
C ALA A 99 -32.52 -32.85 24.34
N ALA A 100 -32.59 -32.39 25.60
CA ALA A 100 -33.16 -31.10 25.92
C ALA A 100 -32.41 -29.96 25.21
N GLY A 101 -33.13 -28.96 24.70
CA GLY A 101 -32.56 -27.88 23.89
C GLY A 101 -31.36 -27.15 24.53
N GLY A 102 -31.39 -26.93 25.85
CA GLY A 102 -30.26 -26.35 26.58
C GLY A 102 -28.99 -27.21 26.55
N LEU A 103 -29.13 -28.54 26.59
CA LEU A 103 -27.99 -29.46 26.44
C LEU A 103 -27.47 -29.46 25.01
N VAL A 104 -28.36 -29.37 24.02
CA VAL A 104 -27.97 -29.27 22.60
C VAL A 104 -27.17 -27.99 22.36
N VAL A 105 -27.62 -26.87 22.91
CA VAL A 105 -26.85 -25.60 22.88
C VAL A 105 -25.51 -25.75 23.58
N GLY A 106 -25.47 -26.37 24.76
CA GLY A 106 -24.21 -26.64 25.47
C GLY A 106 -23.22 -27.46 24.65
N TRP A 107 -23.69 -28.52 23.99
CA TRP A 107 -22.86 -29.31 23.09
C TRP A 107 -22.42 -28.52 21.85
N ALA A 108 -23.32 -27.74 21.23
CA ALA A 108 -22.97 -26.89 20.09
C ALA A 108 -21.84 -25.90 20.43
N LEU A 109 -21.85 -25.34 21.65
CA LEU A 109 -20.77 -24.46 22.14
C LEU A 109 -19.45 -25.22 22.29
N ILE A 110 -19.47 -26.39 22.92
CA ILE A 110 -18.27 -27.25 23.09
C ILE A 110 -17.72 -27.68 21.72
N ALA A 111 -18.58 -28.18 20.83
CA ALA A 111 -18.21 -28.58 19.49
C ALA A 111 -17.62 -27.40 18.70
N THR A 112 -18.21 -26.20 18.80
CA THR A 112 -17.67 -24.99 18.17
C THR A 112 -16.28 -24.66 18.69
N PHE A 113 -16.07 -24.71 20.01
CA PHE A 113 -14.75 -24.49 20.61
C PHE A 113 -13.71 -25.50 20.10
N LEU A 114 -14.05 -26.78 20.02
CA LEU A 114 -13.16 -27.83 19.52
C LEU A 114 -12.87 -27.67 18.02
N ILE A 115 -13.90 -27.40 17.22
CA ILE A 115 -13.77 -27.13 15.78
C ILE A 115 -12.80 -25.97 15.54
N GLU A 116 -12.92 -24.90 16.31
CA GLU A 116 -12.09 -23.70 16.19
C GLU A 116 -10.70 -23.87 16.83
N SER A 117 -10.53 -24.85 17.71
CA SER A 117 -9.20 -25.29 18.15
C SER A 117 -8.47 -26.03 17.03
N LEU A 118 -9.14 -26.96 16.34
CA LEU A 118 -8.64 -27.61 15.13
C LEU A 118 -8.39 -26.58 14.01
N THR A 119 -9.31 -25.60 13.91
CA THR A 119 -9.11 -24.21 13.43
C THR A 119 -7.66 -23.79 13.23
N LEU A 120 -7.08 -23.56 14.40
CA LEU A 120 -5.79 -22.95 14.62
C LEU A 120 -4.65 -23.87 14.23
N LEU A 121 -4.82 -25.19 14.31
CA LEU A 121 -3.80 -26.16 13.88
C LEU A 121 -3.74 -26.28 12.35
N TRP A 122 -4.87 -26.11 11.68
CA TRP A 122 -4.98 -26.26 10.23
C TRP A 122 -4.44 -25.04 9.46
N ILE A 123 -4.64 -23.82 9.97
CA ILE A 123 -4.25 -22.58 9.26
C ILE A 123 -2.75 -22.53 8.94
N PRO A 124 -1.82 -22.76 9.90
CA PRO A 124 -0.40 -22.65 9.61
C PRO A 124 0.08 -23.76 8.66
N ALA A 125 -0.48 -24.98 8.77
CA ALA A 125 -0.21 -26.08 7.84
C ALA A 125 -0.60 -25.71 6.39
N LYS A 126 -1.74 -25.03 6.21
CA LYS A 126 -2.17 -24.48 4.92
C LYS A 126 -1.23 -23.38 4.43
N GLU A 127 -0.88 -22.40 5.27
CA GLU A 127 -0.03 -21.27 4.87
C GLU A 127 1.37 -21.71 4.47
N ALA A 128 1.95 -22.67 5.18
CA ALA A 128 3.25 -23.24 4.86
C ALA A 128 3.24 -24.13 3.61
N ALA A 129 2.07 -24.58 3.13
CA ALA A 129 1.96 -25.38 1.91
C ALA A 129 1.98 -24.53 0.62
N VAL A 130 1.51 -23.27 0.66
CA VAL A 130 1.37 -22.43 -0.54
C VAL A 130 2.71 -22.17 -1.25
N PRO A 131 3.81 -21.78 -0.55
CA PRO A 131 5.10 -21.51 -1.20
C PRO A 131 5.70 -22.69 -1.95
N ASN A 132 5.38 -23.92 -1.54
CA ASN A 132 5.91 -25.13 -2.15
C ASN A 132 5.21 -25.48 -3.48
N LEU A 133 4.04 -24.90 -3.76
CA LEU A 133 3.21 -25.25 -4.92
C LEU A 133 3.32 -24.27 -6.08
N ILE A 134 3.90 -23.08 -5.87
CA ILE A 134 3.98 -22.01 -6.87
C ILE A 134 5.32 -21.27 -6.82
N PRO A 135 5.84 -20.76 -7.95
CA PRO A 135 7.05 -19.95 -7.97
C PRO A 135 6.92 -18.68 -7.11
N ARG A 136 8.02 -18.25 -6.48
CA ARG A 136 8.06 -17.06 -5.60
C ARG A 136 7.50 -15.80 -6.26
N ALA A 137 7.82 -15.58 -7.54
CA ALA A 137 7.31 -14.46 -8.34
C ALA A 137 5.77 -14.41 -8.47
N ARG A 138 5.07 -15.48 -8.10
CA ARG A 138 3.62 -15.64 -8.23
C ARG A 138 2.90 -15.76 -6.88
N LEU A 139 3.64 -15.72 -5.77
CA LEU A 139 3.09 -15.88 -4.42
C LEU A 139 2.10 -14.78 -4.07
N GLU A 140 2.39 -13.55 -4.44
CA GLU A 140 1.51 -12.42 -4.14
C GLU A 140 0.14 -12.58 -4.82
N ALA A 141 0.12 -12.89 -6.11
CA ALA A 141 -1.13 -13.10 -6.85
C ALA A 141 -1.93 -14.30 -6.31
N ALA A 142 -1.25 -15.35 -5.85
CA ALA A 142 -1.90 -16.48 -5.21
C ALA A 142 -2.47 -16.15 -3.83
N ASN A 143 -1.74 -15.34 -3.04
CA ASN A 143 -2.21 -14.83 -1.76
C ASN A 143 -3.43 -13.91 -1.97
N GLN A 144 -3.38 -12.98 -2.93
CA GLN A 144 -4.52 -12.15 -3.32
C GLN A 144 -5.76 -13.00 -3.65
N LEU A 145 -5.61 -14.00 -4.53
CA LEU A 145 -6.72 -14.89 -4.89
C LEU A 145 -7.28 -15.65 -3.68
N THR A 146 -6.39 -16.12 -2.80
CA THR A 146 -6.74 -16.77 -1.54
C THR A 146 -7.54 -15.84 -0.62
N LEU A 147 -7.11 -14.59 -0.46
CA LEU A 147 -7.78 -13.59 0.39
C LEU A 147 -9.16 -13.21 -0.19
N ILE A 148 -9.25 -12.95 -1.49
CA ILE A 148 -10.54 -12.65 -2.18
C ILE A 148 -11.53 -13.79 -1.97
N THR A 149 -11.06 -15.04 -2.13
CA THR A 149 -11.91 -16.21 -1.96
C THR A 149 -12.38 -16.34 -0.51
N THR A 150 -11.43 -16.33 0.44
CA THR A 150 -11.66 -16.66 1.85
C THR A 150 -12.47 -15.60 2.59
N TYR A 151 -12.14 -14.33 2.35
CA TYR A 151 -12.70 -13.23 3.11
C TYR A 151 -13.68 -12.39 2.29
N GLY A 152 -13.62 -12.41 0.96
CA GLY A 152 -14.54 -11.66 0.11
C GLY A 152 -15.75 -12.50 -0.30
N LEU A 153 -15.52 -13.53 -1.12
CA LEU A 153 -16.58 -14.26 -1.81
C LEU A 153 -17.29 -15.28 -0.92
N THR A 154 -16.57 -16.08 -0.13
CA THR A 154 -17.17 -17.18 0.63
C THR A 154 -18.15 -16.77 1.74
N PRO A 155 -17.95 -15.68 2.52
CA PRO A 155 -18.98 -15.23 3.48
C PRO A 155 -20.30 -14.90 2.79
N VAL A 156 -20.24 -14.19 1.66
CA VAL A 156 -21.42 -13.81 0.87
C VAL A 156 -22.08 -15.06 0.27
N ALA A 157 -21.28 -15.95 -0.33
CA ALA A 157 -21.77 -17.19 -0.91
C ALA A 157 -22.43 -18.10 0.16
N ALA A 158 -21.87 -18.18 1.37
CA ALA A 158 -22.44 -18.95 2.47
C ALA A 158 -23.79 -18.38 2.93
N ALA A 159 -23.90 -17.07 3.08
CA ALA A 159 -25.15 -16.41 3.44
C ALA A 159 -26.23 -16.61 2.36
N VAL A 160 -25.87 -16.43 1.08
CA VAL A 160 -26.77 -16.68 -0.06
C VAL A 160 -27.16 -18.15 -0.13
N GLY A 161 -26.21 -19.07 0.03
CA GLY A 161 -26.46 -20.51 0.01
C GLY A 161 -27.44 -20.95 1.09
N LEU A 162 -27.30 -20.40 2.30
CA LEU A 162 -28.24 -20.65 3.40
C LEU A 162 -29.64 -20.09 3.11
N ALA A 163 -29.73 -18.88 2.56
CA ALA A 163 -31.02 -18.28 2.19
C ALA A 163 -31.73 -19.05 1.06
N VAL A 164 -30.97 -19.52 0.06
CA VAL A 164 -31.47 -20.37 -1.03
C VAL A 164 -31.95 -21.71 -0.47
N LEU A 165 -31.20 -22.31 0.45
CA LEU A 165 -31.58 -23.56 1.11
C LEU A 165 -32.88 -23.38 1.91
N ASP A 166 -32.98 -22.34 2.74
CA ASP A 166 -34.19 -22.05 3.53
C ASP A 166 -35.42 -21.87 2.63
N ARG A 167 -35.32 -21.04 1.57
CA ARG A 167 -36.41 -20.82 0.62
C ARG A 167 -36.79 -22.09 -0.14
N GLY A 168 -35.81 -22.86 -0.60
CA GLY A 168 -36.03 -24.08 -1.37
C GLY A 168 -36.72 -25.17 -0.55
N VAL A 169 -36.24 -25.40 0.69
CA VAL A 169 -36.79 -26.42 1.59
C VAL A 169 -38.21 -26.05 2.01
N ARG A 170 -38.45 -24.80 2.43
CA ARG A 170 -39.80 -24.35 2.81
C ARG A 170 -40.78 -24.39 1.63
N GLY A 171 -40.32 -24.02 0.44
CA GLY A 171 -41.12 -24.09 -0.79
C GLY A 171 -41.48 -25.51 -1.21
N ALA A 172 -40.61 -26.48 -0.96
CA ALA A 172 -40.85 -27.89 -1.30
C ALA A 172 -41.76 -28.60 -0.29
N VAL A 173 -41.66 -28.28 1.00
CA VAL A 173 -42.40 -29.00 2.07
C VAL A 173 -43.80 -28.45 2.28
N GLY A 174 -44.04 -27.14 2.03
CA GLY A 174 -45.40 -26.58 2.02
C GLY A 174 -46.17 -26.67 3.35
N GLY A 175 -45.48 -26.62 4.50
CA GLY A 175 -46.06 -26.75 5.84
C GLY A 175 -45.00 -26.74 6.94
N ASP A 176 -45.34 -27.27 8.12
CA ASP A 176 -44.38 -27.45 9.22
C ASP A 176 -43.26 -28.41 8.80
N LEU A 177 -42.02 -27.98 9.00
CA LEU A 177 -40.85 -28.75 8.63
C LEU A 177 -40.63 -29.89 9.64
N PRO A 178 -40.35 -31.12 9.17
CA PRO A 178 -39.79 -32.15 10.04
C PRO A 178 -38.53 -31.63 10.74
N SER A 179 -38.32 -32.01 12.00
CA SER A 179 -37.17 -31.55 12.79
C SER A 179 -35.83 -31.75 12.07
N TRP A 180 -35.65 -32.86 11.37
CA TRP A 180 -34.44 -33.16 10.60
C TRP A 180 -34.24 -32.30 9.34
N ALA A 181 -35.30 -31.67 8.85
CA ALA A 181 -35.33 -30.87 7.62
C ALA A 181 -35.22 -29.36 7.89
N GLU A 182 -34.91 -28.94 9.13
CA GLU A 182 -34.63 -27.54 9.41
C GLU A 182 -33.46 -27.05 8.54
N PRO A 183 -33.58 -25.89 7.85
CA PRO A 183 -32.53 -25.39 6.96
C PRO A 183 -31.17 -25.21 7.63
N ALA A 184 -31.15 -24.80 8.90
CA ALA A 184 -29.92 -24.71 9.68
C ALA A 184 -29.28 -26.09 9.93
N GLN A 185 -30.08 -27.12 10.20
CA GLN A 185 -29.61 -28.49 10.35
C GLN A 185 -29.09 -29.06 9.03
N LEU A 186 -29.80 -28.85 7.93
CA LEU A 186 -29.35 -29.26 6.58
C LEU A 186 -28.03 -28.56 6.19
N ALA A 187 -27.89 -27.28 6.53
CA ALA A 187 -26.64 -26.56 6.32
C ALA A 187 -25.47 -27.12 7.15
N LEU A 188 -25.72 -27.57 8.39
CA LEU A 188 -24.71 -28.28 9.20
C LEU A 188 -24.27 -29.60 8.55
N TRP A 189 -25.22 -30.36 7.98
CA TRP A 189 -24.89 -31.57 7.23
C TRP A 189 -24.04 -31.27 5.98
N ILE A 190 -24.47 -30.29 5.17
CA ILE A 190 -23.70 -29.84 3.99
C ILE A 190 -22.28 -29.44 4.41
N ASN A 191 -22.15 -28.68 5.49
CA ASN A 191 -20.84 -28.27 5.99
C ASN A 191 -20.00 -29.45 6.48
N SER A 192 -20.59 -30.36 7.25
CA SER A 192 -19.91 -31.59 7.71
C SER A 192 -19.37 -32.38 6.51
N PHE A 193 -20.21 -32.74 5.54
CA PHE A 193 -19.76 -33.46 4.34
C PHE A 193 -18.74 -32.67 3.51
N SER A 194 -18.79 -31.34 3.52
CA SER A 194 -17.75 -30.53 2.90
C SER A 194 -16.37 -30.75 3.54
N ARG A 195 -16.28 -30.92 4.87
CA ARG A 195 -15.02 -31.23 5.58
C ARG A 195 -14.48 -32.61 5.20
N LEU A 196 -15.37 -33.59 5.06
CA LEU A 196 -14.97 -34.92 4.59
C LEU A 196 -14.43 -34.84 3.15
N ALA A 197 -15.10 -34.09 2.28
CA ALA A 197 -14.64 -33.88 0.90
C ALA A 197 -13.28 -33.17 0.85
N THR A 198 -13.04 -32.12 1.64
CA THR A 198 -11.73 -31.45 1.69
C THR A 198 -10.65 -32.39 2.20
N ALA A 199 -10.91 -33.17 3.25
CA ALA A 199 -9.98 -34.17 3.77
C ALA A 199 -9.58 -35.19 2.70
N LEU A 200 -10.54 -35.73 1.94
CA LEU A 200 -10.29 -36.69 0.88
C LEU A 200 -9.48 -36.08 -0.28
N VAL A 201 -9.79 -34.85 -0.70
CA VAL A 201 -9.05 -34.18 -1.77
C VAL A 201 -7.60 -33.87 -1.34
N VAL A 202 -7.36 -33.47 -0.10
CA VAL A 202 -5.99 -33.25 0.42
C VAL A 202 -5.26 -34.59 0.57
N ALA A 203 -5.93 -35.62 1.09
CA ALA A 203 -5.36 -36.94 1.29
C ALA A 203 -4.93 -37.59 -0.03
N PHE A 204 -5.73 -37.53 -1.09
CA PHE A 204 -5.43 -38.24 -2.34
C PHE A 204 -4.92 -37.34 -3.47
N GLY A 205 -5.25 -36.05 -3.45
CA GLY A 205 -5.08 -35.15 -4.59
C GLY A 205 -3.89 -34.19 -4.53
N ILE A 206 -3.23 -34.02 -3.36
CA ILE A 206 -2.12 -33.06 -3.18
C ILE A 206 -0.98 -33.69 -2.35
N LYS A 207 -0.21 -34.58 -2.99
CA LYS A 207 0.90 -35.30 -2.32
C LYS A 207 2.12 -34.40 -2.09
N GLU A 208 2.25 -33.36 -2.90
CA GLU A 208 3.34 -32.39 -2.96
C GLU A 208 3.46 -31.50 -1.69
N ILE A 209 2.49 -31.58 -0.77
CA ILE A 209 2.51 -30.85 0.51
C ILE A 209 3.51 -31.48 1.52
N SER A 210 3.85 -32.76 1.36
CA SER A 210 4.55 -33.59 2.37
C SER A 210 6.09 -33.44 2.36
N GLU A 211 6.66 -32.50 1.61
CA GLU A 211 8.11 -32.28 1.63
C GLU A 211 8.53 -31.45 2.86
N ALA A 212 8.94 -32.15 3.91
CA ALA A 212 9.55 -31.57 5.09
C ALA A 212 11.00 -31.14 4.79
N GLN A 213 11.29 -29.83 4.82
CA GLN A 213 12.67 -29.38 5.05
C GLN A 213 13.02 -29.69 6.51
N ARG A 214 13.77 -30.78 6.72
CA ARG A 214 14.26 -31.26 8.03
C ARG A 214 15.18 -30.28 8.80
N GLY A 215 15.37 -29.04 8.32
CA GLY A 215 16.30 -28.08 8.91
C GLY A 215 15.74 -27.18 10.02
N GLU A 216 14.42 -27.16 10.25
CA GLU A 216 13.80 -26.20 11.19
C GLU A 216 13.40 -26.79 12.56
N ALA A 217 13.45 -28.12 12.71
CA ALA A 217 13.01 -28.82 13.92
C ALA A 217 13.86 -28.53 15.17
N GLU A 218 15.11 -28.10 15.02
CA GLU A 218 16.01 -27.80 16.14
C GLU A 218 15.75 -26.44 16.82
N ARG A 219 14.97 -25.53 16.21
CA ARG A 219 14.71 -24.19 16.76
C ARG A 219 13.51 -24.12 17.73
N ALA A 220 12.78 -25.22 17.91
CA ALA A 220 11.52 -25.28 18.66
C ALA A 220 11.67 -25.40 20.21
N GLU A 221 12.89 -25.31 20.75
CA GLU A 221 13.17 -25.54 22.18
C GLU A 221 13.05 -24.29 23.09
N GLN A 222 12.83 -23.09 22.54
CA GLN A 222 12.71 -21.88 23.37
C GLN A 222 11.29 -21.64 23.89
N SER A 223 11.17 -21.31 25.19
CA SER A 223 9.90 -21.04 25.91
C SER A 223 8.94 -20.10 25.15
N MET A 224 7.69 -20.54 24.93
CA MET A 224 6.65 -19.83 24.15
C MET A 224 6.38 -18.40 24.63
N PHE A 225 6.41 -18.17 25.95
CA PHE A 225 6.19 -16.84 26.51
C PHE A 225 7.31 -15.87 26.16
N ARG A 226 8.55 -16.38 26.08
CA ARG A 226 9.71 -15.62 25.63
C ARG A 226 9.60 -15.27 24.14
N GLN A 227 9.15 -16.20 23.31
CA GLN A 227 8.91 -15.95 21.88
C GLN A 227 7.83 -14.88 21.63
N PHE A 228 6.72 -14.92 22.38
CA PHE A 228 5.67 -13.90 22.30
C PHE A 228 6.19 -12.52 22.77
N SER A 229 6.92 -12.50 23.89
CA SER A 229 7.55 -11.29 24.42
C SER A 229 8.55 -10.67 23.44
N GLU A 230 9.36 -11.49 22.78
CA GLU A 230 10.30 -11.07 21.74
C GLU A 230 9.57 -10.48 20.52
N GLY A 231 8.48 -11.10 20.08
CA GLY A 231 7.62 -10.55 19.03
C GLY A 231 7.05 -9.18 19.38
N TRP A 232 6.52 -9.03 20.61
CA TRP A 232 6.00 -7.75 21.10
C TRP A 232 7.09 -6.67 21.21
N LYS A 233 8.26 -7.03 21.72
CA LYS A 233 9.42 -6.15 21.82
C LYS A 233 9.89 -5.67 20.45
N TYR A 234 9.96 -6.57 19.47
CA TYR A 234 10.34 -6.26 18.10
C TYR A 234 9.36 -5.27 17.43
N ILE A 235 8.05 -5.46 17.64
CA ILE A 235 7.02 -4.51 17.18
C ILE A 235 7.25 -3.12 17.77
N GLY A 236 7.58 -3.04 19.07
CA GLY A 236 7.85 -1.75 19.72
C GLY A 236 9.12 -1.04 19.24
N GLN A 237 10.14 -1.81 18.87
CA GLN A 237 11.46 -1.30 18.46
C GLN A 237 11.53 -0.89 16.98
N THR A 238 10.74 -1.52 16.11
CA THR A 238 10.79 -1.30 14.66
C THR A 238 9.67 -0.35 14.23
N PRO A 239 9.96 0.91 13.82
CA PRO A 239 8.92 1.91 13.53
C PRO A 239 7.94 1.49 12.43
N LEU A 240 8.42 0.81 11.39
CA LEU A 240 7.60 0.28 10.30
C LEU A 240 6.56 -0.73 10.82
N VAL A 241 7.02 -1.72 11.59
CA VAL A 241 6.17 -2.77 12.16
C VAL A 241 5.22 -2.18 13.20
N ARG A 242 5.68 -1.23 14.02
CA ARG A 242 4.82 -0.51 14.97
C ARG A 242 3.68 0.22 14.27
N GLY A 243 3.98 0.96 13.19
CA GLY A 243 2.99 1.63 12.36
C GLY A 243 1.99 0.65 11.74
N LEU A 244 2.48 -0.49 11.25
CA LEU A 244 1.67 -1.56 10.68
C LEU A 244 0.70 -2.14 11.73
N VAL A 245 1.19 -2.51 12.92
CA VAL A 245 0.37 -3.08 13.99
C VAL A 245 -0.66 -2.08 14.50
N LEU A 246 -0.28 -0.81 14.68
CA LEU A 246 -1.21 0.25 15.09
C LEU A 246 -2.31 0.45 14.05
N GLY A 247 -1.97 0.45 12.76
CA GLY A 247 -2.93 0.52 11.67
C GLY A 247 -3.88 -0.68 11.64
N ILE A 248 -3.36 -1.91 11.77
CA ILE A 248 -4.17 -3.14 11.82
C ILE A 248 -5.13 -3.08 13.00
N PHE A 249 -4.65 -2.84 14.22
CA PHE A 249 -5.51 -2.81 15.40
C PHE A 249 -6.56 -1.69 15.30
N GLY A 250 -6.19 -0.50 14.80
CA GLY A 250 -7.14 0.58 14.56
C GLY A 250 -8.24 0.21 13.55
N ALA A 251 -7.86 -0.41 12.42
CA ALA A 251 -8.80 -0.85 11.39
C ALA A 251 -9.76 -1.93 11.91
N PHE A 252 -9.26 -2.91 12.67
CA PHE A 252 -10.09 -3.96 13.26
C PHE A 252 -10.97 -3.47 14.41
N ALA A 253 -10.52 -2.48 15.19
CA ALA A 253 -11.37 -1.81 16.18
C ALA A 253 -12.54 -1.10 15.48
N GLY A 254 -12.26 -0.32 14.44
CA GLY A 254 -13.30 0.35 13.63
C GLY A 254 -14.28 -0.64 13.00
N GLY A 255 -13.76 -1.69 12.35
CA GLY A 255 -14.57 -2.77 11.77
C GLY A 255 -15.42 -3.51 12.82
N GLY A 256 -14.85 -3.77 14.00
CA GLY A 256 -15.57 -4.36 15.13
C GLY A 256 -16.73 -3.50 15.63
N ILE A 257 -16.56 -2.17 15.69
CA ILE A 257 -17.65 -1.24 16.02
C ILE A 257 -18.72 -1.25 14.92
N VAL A 258 -18.34 -1.27 13.64
CA VAL A 258 -19.30 -1.36 12.53
C VAL A 258 -20.14 -2.63 12.67
N VAL A 259 -19.51 -3.79 12.92
CA VAL A 259 -20.20 -5.07 13.09
C VAL A 259 -21.07 -5.08 14.35
N GLY A 260 -20.53 -4.65 15.50
CA GLY A 260 -21.24 -4.66 16.79
C GLY A 260 -22.44 -3.72 16.84
N THR A 261 -22.46 -2.68 16.00
CA THR A 261 -23.58 -1.75 15.88
C THR A 261 -24.51 -2.01 14.69
N ALA A 262 -24.12 -2.91 13.76
CA ALA A 262 -24.79 -3.11 12.48
C ALA A 262 -26.29 -3.44 12.62
N LYS A 263 -26.67 -4.34 13.55
CA LYS A 263 -28.08 -4.73 13.73
C LYS A 263 -28.95 -3.55 14.20
N PHE A 264 -28.45 -2.76 15.15
CA PHE A 264 -29.13 -1.56 15.63
C PHE A 264 -29.21 -0.48 14.56
N PHE A 265 -28.15 -0.32 13.77
CA PHE A 265 -28.12 0.61 12.65
C PHE A 265 -29.15 0.24 11.57
N ALA A 266 -29.21 -1.04 11.17
CA ALA A 266 -30.18 -1.54 10.20
C ALA A 266 -31.63 -1.32 10.67
N ASN A 267 -31.91 -1.57 11.95
CA ASN A 267 -33.22 -1.29 12.54
C ASN A 267 -33.58 0.20 12.51
N SER A 268 -32.60 1.09 12.69
CA SER A 268 -32.81 2.54 12.63
C SER A 268 -33.17 3.06 11.22
N LEU A 269 -32.88 2.28 10.18
CA LEU A 269 -33.23 2.59 8.78
C LEU A 269 -34.62 2.05 8.38
N GLY A 270 -35.36 1.42 9.30
CA GLY A 270 -36.74 0.97 9.09
C GLY A 270 -36.90 -0.33 8.29
N ALA A 271 -35.83 -1.09 8.08
CA ALA A 271 -35.81 -2.25 7.17
C ALA A 271 -35.49 -3.62 7.83
N GLY A 272 -35.40 -3.66 9.16
CA GLY A 272 -35.30 -4.89 9.96
C GLY A 272 -34.09 -5.79 9.64
N ASP A 273 -34.23 -7.10 9.88
CA ASP A 273 -33.15 -8.09 9.70
C ASP A 273 -32.69 -8.25 8.24
N ALA A 274 -33.54 -7.93 7.26
CA ALA A 274 -33.19 -7.95 5.84
C ALA A 274 -32.13 -6.88 5.51
N ALA A 275 -32.27 -5.67 6.05
CA ALA A 275 -31.27 -4.62 5.89
C ALA A 275 -29.94 -4.95 6.54
N PHE A 276 -29.96 -5.60 7.71
CA PHE A 276 -28.73 -6.08 8.35
C PHE A 276 -27.96 -7.03 7.41
N SER A 277 -28.66 -8.00 6.84
CA SER A 277 -28.06 -8.99 5.92
C SER A 277 -27.51 -8.35 4.64
N LEU A 278 -28.24 -7.38 4.07
CA LEU A 278 -27.80 -6.62 2.90
C LEU A 278 -26.55 -5.77 3.19
N LEU A 279 -26.53 -5.05 4.32
CA LEU A 279 -25.38 -4.24 4.72
C LEU A 279 -24.15 -5.10 5.03
N PHE A 280 -24.35 -6.21 5.74
CA PHE A 280 -23.29 -7.17 6.01
C PHE A 280 -22.70 -7.73 4.72
N GLY A 281 -23.54 -8.17 3.78
CA GLY A 281 -23.11 -8.62 2.46
C GLY A 281 -22.38 -7.53 1.67
N ALA A 282 -22.87 -6.29 1.70
CA ALA A 282 -22.26 -5.15 1.02
C ALA A 282 -20.82 -4.86 1.51
N ILE A 283 -20.54 -5.00 2.81
CA ILE A 283 -19.18 -4.86 3.37
C ILE A 283 -18.25 -5.92 2.74
N PHE A 284 -18.67 -7.18 2.67
CA PHE A 284 -17.84 -8.26 2.11
C PHE A 284 -17.65 -8.16 0.59
N VAL A 285 -18.67 -7.72 -0.14
CA VAL A 285 -18.52 -7.38 -1.57
C VAL A 285 -17.50 -6.25 -1.74
N GLY A 286 -17.60 -5.19 -0.93
CA GLY A 286 -16.61 -4.12 -0.88
C GLY A 286 -15.21 -4.65 -0.60
N LEU A 287 -15.06 -5.53 0.39
CA LEU A 287 -13.79 -6.17 0.75
C LEU A 287 -13.17 -6.91 -0.44
N ALA A 288 -13.97 -7.71 -1.16
CA ALA A 288 -13.54 -8.42 -2.36
C ALA A 288 -13.07 -7.46 -3.46
N LEU A 289 -13.82 -6.38 -3.71
CA LEU A 289 -13.46 -5.34 -4.67
C LEU A 289 -12.17 -4.62 -4.27
N GLY A 290 -12.00 -4.30 -2.99
CA GLY A 290 -10.79 -3.66 -2.46
C GLY A 290 -9.55 -4.53 -2.65
N ILE A 291 -9.62 -5.83 -2.33
CA ILE A 291 -8.50 -6.76 -2.50
C ILE A 291 -8.20 -6.98 -3.99
N GLY A 292 -9.23 -7.12 -4.83
CA GLY A 292 -9.06 -7.45 -6.25
C GLY A 292 -8.69 -6.27 -7.14
N LEU A 293 -9.37 -5.12 -7.00
CA LEU A 293 -9.18 -3.94 -7.84
C LEU A 293 -8.19 -2.94 -7.26
N GLY A 294 -7.97 -2.95 -5.93
CA GLY A 294 -7.04 -2.04 -5.26
C GLY A 294 -5.66 -1.98 -5.93
N PRO A 295 -4.98 -3.12 -6.19
CA PRO A 295 -3.65 -3.11 -6.80
C PRO A 295 -3.65 -2.54 -8.22
N MET A 296 -4.75 -2.73 -8.95
CA MET A 296 -4.90 -2.18 -10.31
C MET A 296 -5.08 -0.65 -10.29
N ILE A 297 -5.75 -0.13 -9.25
CA ILE A 297 -5.97 1.30 -9.06
C ILE A 297 -4.68 1.99 -8.64
N VAL A 298 -3.95 1.40 -7.69
CA VAL A 298 -2.83 2.09 -7.03
C VAL A 298 -1.48 1.80 -7.73
N LYS A 299 -1.42 0.79 -8.60
CA LYS A 299 -0.27 0.45 -9.48
C LYS A 299 1.07 0.43 -8.74
N GLU A 300 1.98 1.34 -9.10
CA GLU A 300 3.38 1.38 -8.66
C GLU A 300 3.60 2.17 -7.36
N MET A 301 2.52 2.62 -6.71
CA MET A 301 2.65 3.35 -5.46
C MET A 301 3.15 2.43 -4.34
N SER A 302 3.94 3.00 -3.42
CA SER A 302 4.45 2.25 -2.28
C SER A 302 3.31 1.66 -1.43
N ARG A 303 3.44 0.36 -1.14
CA ARG A 303 2.53 -0.39 -0.26
C ARG A 303 2.47 0.21 1.14
N ARG A 304 3.59 0.80 1.60
CA ARG A 304 3.70 1.44 2.92
C ARG A 304 2.77 2.65 3.05
N ARG A 305 2.74 3.50 2.02
CA ARG A 305 1.83 4.66 1.94
C ARG A 305 0.38 4.25 1.75
N TRP A 306 0.15 3.30 0.84
CA TRP A 306 -1.19 2.84 0.51
C TRP A 306 -1.87 2.14 1.69
N PHE A 307 -1.15 1.39 2.52
CA PHE A 307 -1.71 0.77 3.73
C PHE A 307 -2.43 1.80 4.62
N GLY A 308 -1.73 2.88 5.01
CA GLY A 308 -2.31 3.94 5.85
C GLY A 308 -3.47 4.66 5.18
N MET A 309 -3.34 4.98 3.88
CA MET A 309 -4.42 5.63 3.10
C MET A 309 -5.68 4.79 3.01
N SER A 310 -5.55 3.47 2.90
CA SER A 310 -6.69 2.55 2.84
C SER A 310 -7.49 2.53 4.14
N ILE A 311 -6.81 2.62 5.28
CA ILE A 311 -7.44 2.72 6.60
C ILE A 311 -8.19 4.05 6.72
N VAL A 312 -7.57 5.15 6.29
CA VAL A 312 -8.22 6.48 6.26
C VAL A 312 -9.47 6.44 5.37
N LEU A 313 -9.39 5.84 4.18
CA LEU A 313 -10.53 5.67 3.28
C LEU A 313 -11.65 4.86 3.93
N ALA A 314 -11.32 3.70 4.52
CA ALA A 314 -12.30 2.85 5.21
C ALA A 314 -12.99 3.61 6.34
N SER A 315 -12.21 4.37 7.12
CA SER A 315 -12.69 5.07 8.31
C SER A 315 -13.49 6.33 7.96
N ALA A 316 -13.10 7.04 6.90
CA ALA A 316 -13.91 8.10 6.31
C ALA A 316 -15.25 7.53 5.80
N ALA A 317 -15.24 6.36 5.16
CA ALA A 317 -16.48 5.69 4.73
C ALA A 317 -17.36 5.30 5.93
N VAL A 318 -16.79 4.82 7.04
CA VAL A 318 -17.54 4.56 8.29
C VAL A 318 -18.17 5.86 8.82
N MET A 319 -17.45 6.97 8.78
CA MET A 319 -17.97 8.27 9.19
C MET A 319 -19.13 8.72 8.29
N THR A 320 -19.04 8.54 6.97
CA THR A 320 -20.15 8.82 6.04
C THR A 320 -21.35 7.91 6.27
N LEU A 321 -21.12 6.65 6.64
CA LEU A 321 -22.18 5.68 6.94
C LEU A 321 -23.04 6.14 8.12
N ALA A 322 -22.45 6.83 9.12
CA ALA A 322 -23.18 7.40 10.24
C ALA A 322 -24.24 8.44 9.84
N PHE A 323 -24.08 9.07 8.68
CA PHE A 323 -25.03 10.05 8.13
C PHE A 323 -26.05 9.44 7.16
N ALA A 324 -25.98 8.14 6.86
CA ALA A 324 -26.92 7.52 5.92
C ALA A 324 -28.35 7.53 6.48
N ILE A 325 -29.27 8.15 5.74
CA ILE A 325 -30.69 8.25 6.10
C ILE A 325 -31.49 7.13 5.41
N HIS A 326 -31.03 6.71 4.23
CA HIS A 326 -31.64 5.64 3.45
C HIS A 326 -30.75 4.40 3.38
N LEU A 327 -31.38 3.23 3.24
CA LEU A 327 -30.68 1.95 3.07
C LEU A 327 -29.74 1.95 1.86
N SER A 328 -30.11 2.59 0.76
CA SER A 328 -29.26 2.70 -0.43
C SER A 328 -27.95 3.44 -0.14
N MET A 329 -28.01 4.56 0.58
CA MET A 329 -26.81 5.31 1.02
C MET A 329 -25.95 4.44 1.95
N ALA A 330 -26.59 3.69 2.85
CA ALA A 330 -25.91 2.80 3.76
C ALA A 330 -25.20 1.64 3.04
N ILE A 331 -25.82 1.09 1.98
CA ILE A 331 -25.21 0.04 1.14
C ILE A 331 -23.97 0.59 0.42
N VAL A 332 -24.05 1.78 -0.18
CA VAL A 332 -22.88 2.42 -0.83
C VAL A 332 -21.76 2.66 0.19
N GLY A 333 -22.10 3.20 1.36
CA GLY A 333 -21.14 3.39 2.45
C GLY A 333 -20.50 2.07 2.90
N ALA A 334 -21.30 1.02 3.07
CA ALA A 334 -20.82 -0.32 3.45
C ALA A 334 -19.84 -0.90 2.40
N VAL A 335 -20.13 -0.76 1.11
CA VAL A 335 -19.20 -1.17 0.04
C VAL A 335 -17.88 -0.38 0.11
N LEU A 336 -17.93 0.93 0.35
CA LEU A 336 -16.73 1.76 0.48
C LEU A 336 -15.89 1.42 1.72
N VAL A 337 -16.55 1.15 2.86
CA VAL A 337 -15.90 0.64 4.08
C VAL A 337 -15.19 -0.67 3.77
N GLY A 338 -15.89 -1.61 3.12
CA GLY A 338 -15.33 -2.88 2.68
C GLY A 338 -14.12 -2.69 1.75
N ALA A 339 -14.23 -1.82 0.74
CA ALA A 339 -13.16 -1.58 -0.23
C ALA A 339 -11.89 -1.04 0.44
N GLY A 340 -12.03 -0.03 1.31
CA GLY A 340 -10.90 0.49 2.08
C GLY A 340 -10.29 -0.58 3.00
N ALA A 341 -11.12 -1.33 3.73
CA ALA A 341 -10.66 -2.40 4.61
C ALA A 341 -9.96 -3.52 3.84
N GLY A 342 -10.44 -3.87 2.64
CA GLY A 342 -9.88 -4.91 1.79
C GLY A 342 -8.50 -4.52 1.26
N MET A 343 -8.35 -3.28 0.81
CA MET A 343 -7.05 -2.73 0.43
C MET A 343 -6.07 -2.69 1.61
N ALA A 344 -6.51 -2.24 2.78
CA ALA A 344 -5.69 -2.22 3.99
C ALA A 344 -5.27 -3.64 4.41
N PHE A 345 -6.18 -4.61 4.32
CA PHE A 345 -5.91 -6.00 4.67
C PHE A 345 -4.88 -6.66 3.72
N LEU A 346 -5.02 -6.42 2.41
CA LEU A 346 -4.05 -6.91 1.42
C LEU A 346 -2.66 -6.27 1.63
N ALA A 347 -2.62 -4.94 1.76
CA ALA A 347 -1.35 -4.24 1.98
C ALA A 347 -0.70 -4.67 3.30
N GLY A 348 -1.48 -4.78 4.38
CA GLY A 348 -1.00 -5.16 5.70
C GLY A 348 -0.42 -6.57 5.74
N THR A 349 -1.13 -7.55 5.19
CA THR A 349 -0.63 -8.95 5.11
C THR A 349 0.60 -9.07 4.23
N THR A 350 0.67 -8.32 3.12
CA THR A 350 1.83 -8.35 2.23
C THR A 350 3.07 -7.69 2.86
N LEU A 351 2.89 -6.54 3.54
CA LEU A 351 3.96 -5.88 4.27
C LEU A 351 4.49 -6.74 5.42
N LEU A 352 3.58 -7.39 6.17
CA LEU A 352 3.97 -8.28 7.25
C LEU A 352 4.78 -9.49 6.74
N GLY A 353 4.40 -10.03 5.58
CA GLY A 353 5.10 -11.16 4.95
C GLY A 353 6.41 -10.79 4.26
N GLY A 354 6.53 -9.57 3.72
CA GLY A 354 7.69 -9.15 2.92
C GLY A 354 8.77 -8.39 3.68
N GLU A 355 8.41 -7.59 4.69
CA GLU A 355 9.33 -6.64 5.36
C GLU A 355 9.84 -7.16 6.70
N VAL A 356 9.21 -8.19 7.27
CA VAL A 356 9.63 -8.81 8.53
C VAL A 356 10.59 -9.96 8.23
N ALA A 357 11.78 -9.90 8.83
CA ALA A 357 12.82 -10.92 8.70
C ALA A 357 12.28 -12.32 9.05
N ASP A 358 12.69 -13.34 8.29
CA ASP A 358 12.20 -14.72 8.41
C ASP A 358 12.27 -15.24 9.86
N GLU A 359 13.32 -14.88 10.58
CA GLU A 359 13.60 -15.30 11.95
C GLU A 359 12.55 -14.83 12.98
N VAL A 360 11.97 -13.65 12.79
CA VAL A 360 10.99 -13.05 13.72
C VAL A 360 9.58 -13.05 13.17
N ARG A 361 9.40 -13.36 11.87
CA ARG A 361 8.11 -13.31 11.18
C ARG A 361 7.02 -14.10 11.89
N GLY A 362 7.25 -15.38 12.19
CA GLY A 362 6.26 -16.22 12.86
C GLY A 362 5.78 -15.65 14.20
N ARG A 363 6.70 -15.08 15.00
CA ARG A 363 6.42 -14.46 16.30
C ARG A 363 5.58 -13.20 16.15
N VAL A 364 5.94 -12.32 15.21
CA VAL A 364 5.20 -11.09 14.93
C VAL A 364 3.79 -11.42 14.40
N PHE A 365 3.67 -12.39 13.48
CA PHE A 365 2.37 -12.85 12.97
C PHE A 365 1.46 -13.35 14.10
N ALA A 366 1.98 -14.15 15.03
CA ALA A 366 1.21 -14.64 16.17
C ALA A 366 0.68 -13.50 17.05
N VAL A 367 1.54 -12.52 17.38
CA VAL A 367 1.15 -11.33 18.15
C VAL A 367 0.05 -10.54 17.44
N VAL A 368 0.23 -10.28 16.14
CA VAL A 368 -0.74 -9.53 15.33
C VAL A 368 -2.07 -10.27 15.26
N GLN A 369 -2.08 -11.57 14.97
CA GLN A 369 -3.32 -12.34 14.87
C GLN A 369 -4.09 -12.40 16.18
N ILE A 370 -3.41 -12.66 17.31
CA ILE A 370 -4.05 -12.70 18.64
C ILE A 370 -4.58 -11.31 19.00
N GLY A 371 -3.76 -10.27 18.83
CA GLY A 371 -4.15 -8.89 19.13
C GLY A 371 -5.34 -8.43 18.29
N THR A 372 -5.33 -8.72 16.99
CA THR A 372 -6.44 -8.42 16.08
C THR A 372 -7.75 -9.06 16.52
N ARG A 373 -7.73 -10.34 16.92
CA ARG A 373 -8.93 -11.04 17.41
C ARG A 373 -9.42 -10.44 18.73
N LEU A 374 -8.52 -10.17 19.67
CA LEU A 374 -8.86 -9.56 20.95
C LEU A 374 -9.50 -8.19 20.77
N VAL A 375 -8.89 -7.34 19.93
CA VAL A 375 -9.43 -6.01 19.58
C VAL A 375 -10.82 -6.14 18.95
N LEU A 376 -11.01 -7.10 18.03
CA LEU A 376 -12.31 -7.31 17.39
C LEU A 376 -13.39 -7.74 18.40
N ILE A 377 -13.09 -8.68 19.30
CA ILE A 377 -14.01 -9.13 20.36
C ILE A 377 -14.40 -7.96 21.26
N LEU A 378 -13.40 -7.22 21.75
CA LEU A 378 -13.62 -6.08 22.65
C LEU A 378 -14.42 -4.98 21.95
N ALA A 379 -14.10 -4.66 20.71
CA ALA A 379 -14.80 -3.65 19.93
C ALA A 379 -16.27 -4.04 19.66
N ILE A 380 -16.53 -5.28 19.25
CA ILE A 380 -17.91 -5.78 19.03
C ILE A 380 -18.67 -5.77 20.36
N GLY A 381 -18.12 -6.39 21.41
CA GLY A 381 -18.78 -6.51 22.70
C GLY A 381 -19.08 -5.16 23.34
N LEU A 382 -18.08 -4.27 23.41
CA LEU A 382 -18.24 -2.94 24.00
C LEU A 382 -19.20 -2.08 23.19
N SER A 383 -19.11 -2.09 21.86
CA SER A 383 -20.02 -1.29 21.02
C SER A 383 -21.48 -1.79 21.10
N SER A 384 -21.71 -3.10 21.10
CA SER A 384 -23.05 -3.67 21.28
C SER A 384 -23.66 -3.31 22.64
N VAL A 385 -22.87 -3.36 23.72
CA VAL A 385 -23.31 -2.94 25.06
C VAL A 385 -23.61 -1.43 25.11
N LEU A 386 -22.71 -0.59 24.58
CA LEU A 386 -22.87 0.87 24.59
C LEU A 386 -24.11 1.31 23.79
N VAL A 387 -24.39 0.67 22.65
CA VAL A 387 -25.63 0.94 21.90
C VAL A 387 -26.86 0.47 22.66
N GLY A 388 -26.81 -0.72 23.26
CA GLY A 388 -27.91 -1.29 24.03
C GLY A 388 -28.30 -0.43 25.25
N VAL A 389 -27.30 0.06 26.00
CA VAL A 389 -27.50 0.93 27.17
C VAL A 389 -27.88 2.35 26.78
N GLY A 390 -27.32 2.87 25.66
CA GLY A 390 -27.50 4.25 25.25
C GLY A 390 -28.95 4.63 24.94
N GLY A 391 -29.77 3.68 24.46
CA GLY A 391 -31.16 3.91 24.05
C GLY A 391 -31.28 4.90 22.89
N SER A 392 -32.29 4.75 22.03
CA SER A 392 -32.54 5.71 20.95
C SER A 392 -33.14 7.01 21.50
N ARG A 393 -32.34 7.90 22.09
CA ARG A 393 -32.81 9.27 22.39
C ARG A 393 -32.93 10.02 21.07
N LYS A 394 -34.13 10.02 20.46
CA LYS A 394 -34.42 10.80 19.26
C LYS A 394 -34.36 12.29 19.60
N LEU A 395 -33.22 12.92 19.38
CA LEU A 395 -33.11 14.38 19.34
C LEU A 395 -33.45 14.82 17.91
N THR A 396 -34.65 15.35 17.71
CA THR A 396 -35.09 15.89 16.42
C THR A 396 -34.45 17.27 16.23
N ILE A 397 -33.42 17.37 15.38
CA ILE A 397 -32.82 18.65 15.01
C ILE A 397 -33.39 19.07 13.66
N ALA A 398 -34.30 20.04 13.70
CA ALA A 398 -35.00 20.64 12.55
C ALA A 398 -35.76 19.63 11.66
N ASP A 399 -36.57 20.13 10.72
CA ASP A 399 -37.46 19.36 9.83
C ASP A 399 -36.75 18.37 8.86
N LEU A 400 -35.47 18.07 9.10
CA LEU A 400 -34.64 17.10 8.37
C LEU A 400 -34.71 15.66 8.92
N GLY A 401 -35.45 15.41 10.01
CA GLY A 401 -35.70 14.04 10.50
C GLY A 401 -34.43 13.29 10.98
N ILE A 402 -33.34 13.98 11.30
CA ILE A 402 -32.10 13.37 11.76
C ILE A 402 -32.26 12.99 13.24
N SER A 403 -32.51 11.71 13.53
CA SER A 403 -32.45 11.20 14.90
C SER A 403 -31.01 10.84 15.27
N VAL A 404 -30.41 11.58 16.19
CA VAL A 404 -29.07 11.25 16.73
C VAL A 404 -29.18 10.01 17.62
N SER A 405 -28.84 8.83 17.07
CA SER A 405 -28.78 7.57 17.84
C SER A 405 -27.37 7.32 18.36
N SER A 406 -27.26 6.62 19.50
CA SER A 406 -25.97 6.19 20.07
C SER A 406 -25.15 5.38 19.06
N THR A 407 -25.80 4.64 18.17
CA THR A 407 -25.16 3.95 17.04
C THR A 407 -24.45 4.91 16.09
N ARG A 408 -25.11 5.99 15.65
CA ARG A 408 -24.52 6.97 14.72
C ARG A 408 -23.33 7.69 15.38
N LEU A 409 -23.46 8.05 16.65
CA LEU A 409 -22.35 8.66 17.42
C LEU A 409 -21.15 7.73 17.53
N LEU A 410 -21.37 6.43 17.79
CA LEU A 410 -20.29 5.44 17.84
C LEU A 410 -19.63 5.22 16.48
N LEU A 411 -20.39 5.20 15.38
CA LEU A 411 -19.82 5.14 14.04
C LEU A 411 -18.98 6.39 13.71
N LEU A 412 -19.44 7.59 14.10
CA LEU A 412 -18.66 8.83 13.96
C LEU A 412 -17.35 8.76 14.76
N ALA A 413 -17.41 8.36 16.03
CA ALA A 413 -16.24 8.21 16.88
C ALA A 413 -15.27 7.15 16.33
N ALA A 414 -15.78 6.01 15.85
CA ALA A 414 -14.98 4.96 15.22
C ALA A 414 -14.31 5.46 13.94
N GLY A 415 -15.03 6.20 13.10
CA GLY A 415 -14.48 6.82 11.89
C GLY A 415 -13.36 7.81 12.20
N ALA A 416 -13.56 8.70 13.19
CA ALA A 416 -12.54 9.66 13.61
C ALA A 416 -11.29 8.97 14.21
N ALA A 417 -11.48 8.00 15.10
CA ALA A 417 -10.39 7.22 15.69
C ALA A 417 -9.64 6.41 14.63
N GLY A 418 -10.35 5.81 13.66
CA GLY A 418 -9.77 5.08 12.55
C GLY A 418 -8.98 5.97 11.59
N ILE A 419 -9.45 7.19 11.30
CA ILE A 419 -8.69 8.19 10.55
C ILE A 419 -7.39 8.53 11.29
N PHE A 420 -7.46 8.78 12.60
CA PHE A 420 -6.26 9.04 13.41
C PHE A 420 -5.27 7.88 13.38
N ALA A 421 -5.75 6.63 13.52
CA ALA A 421 -4.92 5.44 13.42
C ALA A 421 -4.30 5.29 12.02
N GLY A 422 -5.07 5.55 10.96
CA GLY A 422 -4.59 5.51 9.57
C GLY A 422 -3.53 6.57 9.28
N ILE A 423 -3.72 7.81 9.74
CA ILE A 423 -2.72 8.89 9.62
C ILE A 423 -1.46 8.57 10.44
N SER A 424 -1.63 8.03 11.64
CA SER A 424 -0.51 7.63 12.50
C SER A 424 0.30 6.47 11.91
N ALA A 425 -0.38 5.48 11.33
CA ALA A 425 0.26 4.38 10.60
C ALA A 425 0.98 4.92 9.36
N PHE A 426 0.32 5.78 8.57
CA PHE A 426 0.91 6.44 7.41
C PHE A 426 2.19 7.19 7.78
N GLY A 427 2.14 8.07 8.80
CA GLY A 427 3.30 8.89 9.18
C GLY A 427 4.50 8.09 9.68
N GLN A 428 4.28 6.93 10.30
CA GLN A 428 5.35 6.03 10.75
C GLN A 428 5.93 5.18 9.61
N MET A 429 5.14 4.91 8.57
CA MET A 429 5.50 4.01 7.48
C MET A 429 5.88 4.75 6.18
N ASP A 430 5.64 6.06 6.10
CA ASP A 430 5.91 6.87 4.90
C ASP A 430 7.38 6.81 4.52
N ASP A 431 7.65 6.10 3.42
CA ASP A 431 8.96 5.91 2.80
C ASP A 431 9.29 7.03 1.81
N LYS A 432 8.31 7.87 1.46
CA LYS A 432 8.48 9.00 0.54
C LYS A 432 8.26 10.35 1.22
N LYS A 433 8.98 10.59 2.31
CA LYS A 433 8.88 11.84 3.08
C LYS A 433 9.16 13.06 2.18
N GLY A 434 8.27 14.05 2.23
CA GLY A 434 8.34 15.27 1.43
C GLY A 434 7.66 15.20 0.06
N VAL A 435 7.25 14.01 -0.40
CA VAL A 435 6.47 13.87 -1.65
C VAL A 435 4.98 13.98 -1.33
N PRO A 436 4.21 14.92 -1.94
CA PRO A 436 2.78 15.01 -1.70
C PRO A 436 2.05 13.71 -2.08
N VAL A 437 1.20 13.21 -1.18
CA VAL A 437 0.53 11.90 -1.32
C VAL A 437 -0.32 11.83 -2.60
N LEU A 438 -1.12 12.87 -2.86
CA LEU A 438 -1.98 12.93 -4.04
C LEU A 438 -1.18 13.00 -5.34
N ALA A 439 -0.04 13.70 -5.33
CA ALA A 439 0.83 13.79 -6.49
C ALA A 439 1.50 12.44 -6.77
N ASP A 440 1.93 11.71 -5.74
CA ASP A 440 2.50 10.37 -5.89
C ASP A 440 1.46 9.33 -6.33
N LEU A 441 0.24 9.39 -5.79
CA LEU A 441 -0.86 8.54 -6.24
C LEU A 441 -1.15 8.77 -7.72
N TRP A 442 -1.29 10.02 -8.15
CA TRP A 442 -1.56 10.37 -9.54
C TRP A 442 -0.40 10.02 -10.47
N GLY A 443 0.84 10.27 -10.03
CA GLY A 443 2.06 9.84 -10.72
C GLY A 443 2.11 8.33 -10.90
N SER A 444 1.86 7.58 -9.82
CA SER A 444 1.86 6.10 -9.84
C SER A 444 0.76 5.53 -10.73
N ILE A 445 -0.45 6.12 -10.74
CA ILE A 445 -1.53 5.74 -11.65
C ILE A 445 -1.12 5.93 -13.12
N ARG A 446 -0.33 6.97 -13.42
CA ARG A 446 0.22 7.25 -14.75
C ARG A 446 1.49 6.45 -15.09
N GLY A 447 1.98 5.60 -14.18
CA GLY A 447 3.23 4.84 -14.37
C GLY A 447 4.50 5.70 -14.23
N ARG A 448 4.41 6.79 -13.46
CA ARG A 448 5.51 7.72 -13.15
C ARG A 448 5.55 7.98 -11.64
N PRO A 449 5.91 6.97 -10.83
CA PRO A 449 5.96 7.12 -9.38
C PRO A 449 6.94 8.24 -9.03
N LEU A 450 6.55 9.11 -8.09
CA LEU A 450 7.42 10.18 -7.64
C LEU A 450 8.45 9.59 -6.68
N MET A 451 9.72 9.95 -6.88
CA MET A 451 10.81 9.56 -5.99
C MET A 451 11.05 10.70 -4.99
N PRO A 452 11.39 10.42 -3.74
CA PRO A 452 11.93 11.44 -2.85
C PRO A 452 13.18 12.02 -3.49
N ALA A 453 13.40 13.33 -3.35
CA ALA A 453 14.70 13.90 -3.68
C ALA A 453 15.76 13.20 -2.80
N GLU A 454 16.87 12.78 -3.40
CA GLU A 454 17.95 12.18 -2.62
C GLU A 454 18.41 13.20 -1.58
N PRO A 455 18.43 12.85 -0.27
CA PRO A 455 18.88 13.78 0.75
C PRO A 455 20.35 14.13 0.49
N PHE A 456 20.58 15.36 0.03
CA PHE A 456 21.89 15.87 -0.30
C PHE A 456 22.26 16.96 0.69
N VAL A 457 23.28 16.70 1.50
CA VAL A 457 23.87 17.70 2.40
C VAL A 457 25.14 18.22 1.72
N SER A 458 25.11 19.47 1.29
CA SER A 458 26.27 20.20 0.79
C SER A 458 26.49 21.49 1.57
N ALA A 459 27.74 21.90 1.69
CA ALA A 459 28.12 23.23 2.15
C ALA A 459 28.43 24.19 0.99
N GLY A 460 28.50 23.66 -0.24
CA GLY A 460 28.78 24.42 -1.46
C GLY A 460 27.56 25.13 -2.02
N LEU A 461 27.80 26.02 -2.99
CA LEU A 461 26.77 26.80 -3.68
C LEU A 461 26.69 26.36 -5.13
N PHE A 462 25.50 26.02 -5.61
CA PHE A 462 25.27 25.65 -7.01
C PHE A 462 24.59 26.78 -7.79
N VAL A 463 25.32 27.40 -8.72
CA VAL A 463 24.84 28.47 -9.60
C VAL A 463 24.79 27.98 -11.05
N VAL A 464 23.67 28.21 -11.73
CA VAL A 464 23.50 27.84 -13.14
C VAL A 464 23.21 29.09 -13.96
N PHE A 465 23.88 29.23 -15.10
CA PHE A 465 23.55 30.23 -16.11
C PHE A 465 22.67 29.63 -17.18
N GLU A 466 21.50 30.24 -17.39
CA GLU A 466 20.53 29.86 -18.41
C GLU A 466 20.23 31.05 -19.34
N GLY A 467 19.65 30.77 -20.50
CA GLY A 467 19.29 31.78 -21.50
C GLY A 467 19.52 31.31 -22.92
N GLY A 468 18.97 32.07 -23.88
CA GLY A 468 19.09 31.78 -25.31
C GLY A 468 20.52 31.88 -25.86
N GLU A 469 20.67 31.59 -27.16
CA GLU A 469 21.95 31.68 -27.83
C GLU A 469 22.42 33.14 -27.95
N GLY A 470 23.72 33.36 -27.81
CA GLY A 470 24.31 34.72 -27.86
C GLY A 470 23.97 35.64 -26.68
N ALA A 471 23.37 35.12 -25.60
CA ALA A 471 23.03 35.91 -24.41
C ALA A 471 24.25 36.34 -23.55
N GLY A 472 25.45 35.79 -23.81
CA GLY A 472 26.66 36.15 -23.05
C GLY A 472 26.94 35.30 -21.81
N LYS A 473 26.34 34.09 -21.73
CA LYS A 473 26.50 33.14 -20.60
C LYS A 473 27.97 32.88 -20.26
N SER A 474 28.78 32.50 -21.26
CA SER A 474 30.21 32.18 -21.05
C SER A 474 30.99 33.39 -20.53
N THR A 475 30.68 34.60 -21.01
CA THR A 475 31.33 35.84 -20.52
C THR A 475 31.03 36.07 -19.04
N GLN A 476 29.77 35.96 -18.64
CA GLN A 476 29.34 36.19 -17.25
C GLN A 476 29.85 35.09 -16.31
N LEU A 477 29.86 33.84 -16.78
CA LEU A 477 30.39 32.71 -16.04
C LEU A 477 31.89 32.89 -15.75
N THR A 478 32.68 33.29 -16.75
CA THR A 478 34.13 33.53 -16.57
C THR A 478 34.35 34.66 -15.58
N ALA A 479 33.68 35.80 -15.77
CA ALA A 479 33.82 36.97 -14.89
C ALA A 479 33.46 36.65 -13.42
N LEU A 480 32.36 35.92 -13.19
CA LEU A 480 31.97 35.47 -11.85
C LEU A 480 33.01 34.51 -11.26
N SER A 481 33.51 33.55 -12.06
CA SER A 481 34.48 32.56 -11.59
C SER A 481 35.81 33.21 -11.16
N GLU A 482 36.32 34.17 -11.93
CA GLU A 482 37.53 34.91 -11.61
C GLU A 482 37.34 35.76 -10.36
N ARG A 483 36.19 36.44 -10.25
CA ARG A 483 35.85 37.26 -9.08
C ARG A 483 35.83 36.42 -7.82
N LEU A 484 35.17 35.25 -7.83
CA LEU A 484 35.06 34.39 -6.65
C LEU A 484 36.40 33.74 -6.27
N ARG A 485 37.20 33.31 -7.25
CA ARG A 485 38.57 32.82 -7.00
C ARG A 485 39.45 33.90 -6.39
N GLY A 486 39.31 35.15 -6.84
CA GLY A 486 39.99 36.31 -6.26
C GLY A 486 39.63 36.59 -4.80
N HIS A 487 38.48 36.09 -4.33
CA HIS A 487 38.05 36.15 -2.92
C HIS A 487 38.37 34.86 -2.14
N GLY A 488 39.26 34.00 -2.67
CA GLY A 488 39.72 32.79 -1.99
C GLY A 488 38.71 31.64 -1.96
N ARG A 489 37.71 31.64 -2.85
CA ARG A 489 36.76 30.53 -2.99
C ARG A 489 37.25 29.52 -4.01
N GLU A 490 37.08 28.24 -3.72
CA GLU A 490 37.20 27.18 -4.71
C GLU A 490 35.98 27.19 -5.64
N VAL A 491 36.24 27.23 -6.96
CA VAL A 491 35.20 27.38 -7.98
C VAL A 491 35.36 26.33 -9.07
N VAL A 492 34.36 25.47 -9.19
CA VAL A 492 34.25 24.46 -10.24
C VAL A 492 33.35 25.00 -11.35
N VAL A 493 33.95 25.29 -12.49
CA VAL A 493 33.23 25.69 -13.70
C VAL A 493 32.93 24.45 -14.54
N THR A 494 31.67 24.31 -14.96
CA THR A 494 31.21 23.16 -15.72
C THR A 494 30.12 23.53 -16.74
N ARG A 495 29.66 22.58 -17.54
CA ARG A 495 28.64 22.78 -18.59
C ARG A 495 27.88 21.50 -18.97
N GLU A 496 26.65 21.66 -19.44
CA GLU A 496 25.84 20.57 -19.99
C GLU A 496 25.37 20.87 -21.42
N PRO A 497 25.55 19.94 -22.39
CA PRO A 497 26.32 18.71 -22.30
C PRO A 497 27.81 18.97 -22.54
N GLY A 498 28.67 18.08 -22.05
CA GLY A 498 30.08 18.05 -22.48
C GLY A 498 31.16 18.34 -21.44
N ALA A 499 30.83 18.44 -20.15
CA ALA A 499 31.84 18.62 -19.10
C ALA A 499 32.63 17.35 -18.77
N THR A 500 32.07 16.16 -19.04
CA THR A 500 32.70 14.87 -18.75
C THR A 500 33.18 14.17 -20.02
N GLY A 501 33.97 13.09 -19.87
CA GLY A 501 34.39 12.27 -21.03
C GLY A 501 33.20 11.67 -21.79
N VAL A 502 32.22 11.12 -21.05
CA VAL A 502 30.94 10.64 -21.61
C VAL A 502 30.17 11.79 -22.23
N GLY A 503 30.08 12.91 -21.52
CA GLY A 503 29.38 14.10 -21.97
C GLY A 503 29.89 14.68 -23.27
N ARG A 504 31.21 14.67 -23.51
CA ARG A 504 31.79 15.13 -24.78
C ARG A 504 31.32 14.30 -25.97
N ARG A 505 31.23 12.98 -25.80
CA ARG A 505 30.71 12.07 -26.84
C ARG A 505 29.22 12.30 -27.08
N ILE A 506 28.46 12.52 -26.01
CA ILE A 506 27.04 12.85 -26.11
C ILE A 506 26.86 14.19 -26.83
N ARG A 507 27.65 15.21 -26.46
CA ARG A 507 27.61 16.54 -27.08
C ARG A 507 27.80 16.46 -28.60
N SER A 508 28.77 15.70 -29.09
CA SER A 508 28.94 15.52 -30.55
C SER A 508 27.73 14.87 -31.21
N LEU A 509 27.08 13.91 -30.54
CA LEU A 509 25.87 13.25 -31.06
C LEU A 509 24.65 14.17 -31.10
N VAL A 510 24.57 15.20 -30.26
CA VAL A 510 23.39 16.09 -30.24
C VAL A 510 23.63 17.42 -30.95
N LEU A 511 24.87 17.89 -31.08
CA LEU A 511 25.16 19.19 -31.70
C LEU A 511 25.74 19.10 -33.11
N ASP A 512 26.52 18.05 -33.41
CA ASP A 512 27.31 17.99 -34.65
C ASP A 512 26.61 17.18 -35.76
N THR A 513 25.62 16.37 -35.42
CA THR A 513 24.80 15.60 -36.38
C THR A 513 23.68 16.47 -36.94
N SER A 514 23.37 16.38 -38.23
CA SER A 514 22.25 17.08 -38.88
C SER A 514 21.58 16.18 -39.92
N GLY A 515 20.39 16.55 -40.41
CA GLY A 515 19.64 15.75 -41.38
C GLY A 515 19.12 14.42 -40.79
N ASP A 516 19.18 13.35 -41.58
CA ASP A 516 18.68 12.01 -41.19
C ASP A 516 19.46 11.37 -40.03
N ASP A 517 20.71 11.79 -39.81
CA ASP A 517 21.56 11.32 -38.71
C ASP A 517 21.29 12.05 -37.38
N ALA A 518 20.44 13.08 -37.38
CA ALA A 518 20.11 13.82 -36.18
C ALA A 518 19.24 12.98 -35.23
N PRO A 519 19.49 13.00 -33.92
CA PRO A 519 18.67 12.28 -32.97
C PRO A 519 17.24 12.84 -32.98
N SER A 520 16.25 11.94 -33.01
CA SER A 520 14.85 12.32 -32.79
C SER A 520 14.68 13.09 -31.47
N PRO A 521 13.66 13.94 -31.31
CA PRO A 521 13.47 14.73 -30.09
C PRO A 521 13.52 13.94 -28.77
N ARG A 522 12.95 12.72 -28.75
CA ARG A 522 13.01 11.84 -27.57
C ARG A 522 14.41 11.29 -27.33
N ALA A 523 15.13 10.90 -28.38
CA ALA A 523 16.51 10.43 -28.28
C ALA A 523 17.43 11.57 -27.78
N GLU A 524 17.24 12.79 -28.28
CA GLU A 524 17.93 13.99 -27.82
C GLU A 524 17.69 14.20 -26.31
N ALA A 525 16.44 14.19 -25.84
CA ALA A 525 16.12 14.35 -24.42
C ALA A 525 16.77 13.27 -23.52
N LEU A 526 16.80 12.01 -23.97
CA LEU A 526 17.45 10.92 -23.25
C LEU A 526 18.97 11.08 -23.20
N LEU A 527 19.59 11.53 -24.28
CA LEU A 527 21.03 11.81 -24.34
C LEU A 527 21.42 12.94 -23.37
N TYR A 528 20.66 14.03 -23.34
CA TYR A 528 20.84 15.10 -22.34
C TYR A 528 20.69 14.59 -20.90
N ALA A 529 19.68 13.74 -20.65
CA ALA A 529 19.48 13.15 -19.33
C ALA A 529 20.65 12.23 -18.92
N ALA A 530 21.21 11.47 -19.87
CA ALA A 530 22.36 10.60 -19.64
C ALA A 530 23.65 11.38 -19.33
N ASP A 531 23.95 12.43 -20.09
CA ASP A 531 25.08 13.35 -19.78
C ASP A 531 24.93 13.93 -18.38
N ARG A 532 23.74 14.45 -18.07
CA ARG A 532 23.44 15.07 -16.78
C ARG A 532 23.59 14.10 -15.61
N ALA A 533 23.06 12.89 -15.71
CA ALA A 533 23.17 11.90 -14.64
C ALA A 533 24.63 11.61 -14.29
N HIS A 534 25.46 11.41 -15.31
CA HIS A 534 26.89 11.17 -15.12
C HIS A 534 27.62 12.42 -14.60
N HIS A 535 27.29 13.60 -15.13
CA HIS A 535 27.89 14.86 -14.72
C HIS A 535 27.59 15.21 -13.26
N VAL A 536 26.33 15.03 -12.83
CA VAL A 536 25.93 15.25 -11.44
C VAL A 536 26.64 14.31 -10.49
N ALA A 537 26.72 13.02 -10.83
CA ALA A 537 27.36 12.00 -10.01
C ALA A 537 28.88 12.21 -9.86
N THR A 538 29.56 12.67 -10.91
CA THR A 538 31.03 12.69 -10.96
C THR A 538 31.66 14.06 -10.75
N VAL A 539 30.94 15.16 -10.99
CA VAL A 539 31.47 16.52 -10.91
C VAL A 539 30.69 17.37 -9.91
N VAL A 540 29.38 17.55 -10.12
CA VAL A 540 28.59 18.53 -9.37
C VAL A 540 28.46 18.13 -7.90
N ARG A 541 27.96 16.93 -7.60
CA ARG A 541 27.77 16.49 -6.20
C ARG A 541 29.09 16.42 -5.43
N PRO A 542 30.18 15.82 -5.94
CA PRO A 542 31.45 15.82 -5.23
C PRO A 542 31.99 17.22 -4.90
N ALA A 543 31.80 18.20 -5.79
CA ALA A 543 32.24 19.57 -5.54
C ALA A 543 31.39 20.27 -4.46
N LEU A 544 30.07 20.13 -4.52
CA LEU A 544 29.17 20.71 -3.53
C LEU A 544 29.38 20.12 -2.12
N ILE A 545 29.70 18.82 -2.02
CA ILE A 545 30.04 18.16 -0.75
C ILE A 545 31.28 18.80 -0.12
N ARG A 546 32.30 19.17 -0.93
CA ARG A 546 33.52 19.82 -0.43
C ARG A 546 33.31 21.26 0.03
N GLY A 547 32.18 21.87 -0.27
CA GLY A 547 31.94 23.29 0.01
C GLY A 547 32.27 24.23 -1.16
N ASP A 548 32.59 23.69 -2.33
CA ASP A 548 32.99 24.49 -3.50
C ASP A 548 31.78 25.23 -4.11
N VAL A 549 32.05 26.33 -4.81
CA VAL A 549 31.04 26.97 -5.66
C VAL A 549 31.05 26.29 -7.02
N VAL A 550 29.95 25.66 -7.41
CA VAL A 550 29.79 25.07 -8.74
C VAL A 550 29.04 26.05 -9.63
N ILE A 551 29.62 26.38 -10.77
CA ILE A 551 29.02 27.26 -11.78
C ILE A 551 28.85 26.48 -13.07
N SER A 552 27.60 26.22 -13.48
CA SER A 552 27.30 25.47 -14.70
C SER A 552 26.73 26.35 -15.81
N ASP A 553 27.25 26.20 -17.03
CA ASP A 553 26.56 26.65 -18.26
C ASP A 553 25.51 25.61 -18.63
N ARG A 554 24.24 25.96 -18.39
CA ARG A 554 23.05 25.11 -18.51
C ARG A 554 22.91 23.99 -17.47
N TYR A 555 21.67 23.61 -17.22
CA TYR A 555 21.28 22.46 -16.40
C TYR A 555 19.87 21.95 -16.83
N VAL A 556 19.02 21.56 -15.88
CA VAL A 556 17.67 21.01 -16.10
C VAL A 556 16.76 21.99 -16.84
N ASP A 557 16.84 23.28 -16.53
CA ASP A 557 15.92 24.29 -17.07
C ASP A 557 16.10 24.45 -18.60
N SER A 558 17.33 24.31 -19.09
CA SER A 558 17.62 24.19 -20.52
C SER A 558 16.87 23.03 -21.19
N SER A 559 16.77 21.85 -20.56
CA SER A 559 16.02 20.74 -21.16
C SER A 559 14.51 20.99 -21.21
N LEU A 560 13.95 21.64 -20.19
CA LEU A 560 12.55 22.02 -20.18
C LEU A 560 12.25 23.05 -21.28
N ALA A 561 13.13 24.02 -21.50
CA ALA A 561 12.97 25.03 -22.53
C ALA A 561 13.18 24.48 -23.95
N TYR A 562 14.27 23.75 -24.20
CA TYR A 562 14.62 23.27 -25.55
C TYR A 562 13.84 22.02 -25.94
N GLN A 563 13.88 20.97 -25.12
CA GLN A 563 13.19 19.72 -25.45
C GLN A 563 11.69 19.77 -25.10
N GLY A 564 11.32 20.38 -23.98
CA GLY A 564 9.91 20.55 -23.60
C GLY A 564 9.18 21.53 -24.55
N ALA A 565 9.53 22.81 -24.51
CA ALA A 565 8.83 23.82 -25.30
C ALA A 565 9.31 23.91 -26.76
N GLY A 566 10.63 23.92 -26.99
CA GLY A 566 11.21 24.04 -28.32
C GLY A 566 10.83 22.87 -29.23
N ARG A 567 11.06 21.64 -28.77
CA ARG A 567 10.71 20.39 -29.48
C ARG A 567 9.28 19.88 -29.19
N THR A 568 8.49 20.61 -28.41
CA THR A 568 7.09 20.28 -28.08
C THR A 568 6.88 18.91 -27.42
N LEU A 569 7.88 18.41 -26.68
CA LEU A 569 7.69 17.25 -25.83
C LEU A 569 6.85 17.63 -24.60
N PRO A 570 6.06 16.71 -24.03
CA PRO A 570 5.35 16.97 -22.79
C PRO A 570 6.32 17.41 -21.68
N VAL A 571 6.16 18.64 -21.18
CA VAL A 571 7.11 19.26 -20.23
C VAL A 571 7.21 18.45 -18.93
N ASP A 572 6.12 17.79 -18.52
CA ASP A 572 6.08 16.89 -17.37
C ASP A 572 6.92 15.63 -17.57
N GLU A 573 7.02 15.10 -18.78
CA GLU A 573 7.92 13.97 -19.12
C GLU A 573 9.39 14.37 -18.98
N VAL A 574 9.75 15.51 -19.56
CA VAL A 574 11.13 16.01 -19.53
C VAL A 574 11.53 16.39 -18.10
N SER A 575 10.60 16.94 -17.32
CA SER A 575 10.79 17.27 -15.90
C SER A 575 11.02 16.02 -15.05
N TRP A 576 10.18 14.98 -15.22
CA TRP A 576 10.36 13.70 -14.52
C TRP A 576 11.69 13.04 -14.87
N LEU A 577 12.03 12.95 -16.17
CA LEU A 577 13.28 12.36 -16.64
C LEU A 577 14.49 13.11 -16.07
N SER A 578 14.44 14.44 -16.07
CA SER A 578 15.51 15.28 -15.54
C SER A 578 15.65 15.14 -14.02
N SER A 579 14.53 15.09 -13.29
CA SER A 579 14.53 14.87 -11.85
C SER A 579 15.09 13.49 -11.48
N TRP A 580 14.79 12.46 -12.27
CA TRP A 580 15.34 11.13 -12.06
C TRP A 580 16.84 11.12 -12.32
N ALA A 581 17.29 11.70 -13.45
CA ALA A 581 18.70 11.77 -13.82
C ALA A 581 19.56 12.49 -12.76
N THR A 582 19.02 13.51 -12.09
CA THR A 582 19.80 14.30 -11.12
C THR A 582 19.64 13.83 -9.68
N GLY A 583 18.79 12.83 -9.40
CA GLY A 583 18.39 12.50 -8.03
C GLY A 583 17.68 13.66 -7.32
N GLY A 584 17.02 14.54 -8.09
CA GLY A 584 16.32 15.72 -7.59
C GLY A 584 17.20 16.93 -7.24
N LEU A 585 18.50 16.92 -7.55
CA LEU A 585 19.39 18.05 -7.29
C LEU A 585 18.97 19.29 -8.09
N LYS A 586 18.70 20.40 -7.38
CA LYS A 586 18.35 21.71 -7.96
C LYS A 586 19.44 22.74 -7.65
N PRO A 587 19.66 23.72 -8.53
CA PRO A 587 20.57 24.83 -8.25
C PRO A 587 20.00 25.77 -7.19
N ASP A 588 20.89 26.39 -6.41
CA ASP A 588 20.55 27.41 -5.43
C ASP A 588 20.18 28.75 -6.11
N LEU A 589 20.82 29.02 -7.25
CA LEU A 589 20.58 30.22 -8.06
C LEU A 589 20.63 29.89 -9.55
N VAL A 590 19.63 30.35 -10.29
CA VAL A 590 19.63 30.37 -11.75
C VAL A 590 19.74 31.81 -12.23
N VAL A 591 20.83 32.13 -12.91
CA VAL A 591 21.01 33.42 -13.57
C VAL A 591 20.47 33.29 -14.99
N LEU A 592 19.30 33.86 -15.25
CA LEU A 592 18.67 33.85 -16.57
C LEU A 592 19.04 35.13 -17.32
N LEU A 593 19.83 34.99 -18.39
CA LEU A 593 20.18 36.08 -19.29
C LEU A 593 19.13 36.17 -20.41
N ASP A 594 18.23 37.14 -20.31
CA ASP A 594 17.17 37.37 -21.29
C ASP A 594 17.65 38.28 -22.43
N VAL A 595 17.52 37.80 -23.67
CA VAL A 595 17.82 38.56 -24.88
C VAL A 595 16.81 38.18 -25.96
N GLU A 596 16.48 39.13 -26.83
CA GLU A 596 15.67 38.84 -28.00
C GLU A 596 16.40 37.82 -28.91
N PRO A 597 15.72 36.75 -29.38
CA PRO A 597 16.36 35.71 -30.18
C PRO A 597 17.10 36.23 -31.43
N ARG A 598 16.55 37.24 -32.11
CA ARG A 598 17.18 37.85 -33.30
C ARG A 598 18.52 38.50 -32.97
N THR A 599 18.57 39.23 -31.87
CA THR A 599 19.80 39.85 -31.36
C THR A 599 20.81 38.80 -30.93
N GLY A 600 20.36 37.76 -30.22
CA GLY A 600 21.20 36.64 -29.79
C GLY A 600 21.84 35.89 -30.95
N LEU A 601 21.04 35.49 -31.94
CA LEU A 601 21.52 34.79 -33.14
C LEU A 601 22.47 35.66 -33.98
N SER A 602 22.24 36.98 -34.06
CA SER A 602 23.17 37.90 -34.74
C SER A 602 24.55 37.92 -34.06
N ARG A 603 24.62 37.80 -32.73
CA ARG A 603 25.87 37.66 -31.97
C ARG A 603 26.53 36.28 -32.12
N VAL A 604 25.77 35.24 -32.44
CA VAL A 604 26.31 33.92 -32.76
C VAL A 604 26.96 33.96 -34.14
N ALA A 605 26.25 34.50 -35.14
CA ALA A 605 26.73 34.61 -36.51
C ALA A 605 28.05 35.40 -36.62
N SER A 606 28.25 36.43 -35.78
CA SER A 606 29.49 37.21 -35.76
C SER A 606 30.70 36.48 -35.17
N ARG A 607 30.51 35.35 -34.47
CA ARG A 607 31.60 34.60 -33.82
C ARG A 607 32.38 33.67 -34.76
N ASN A 608 32.00 33.57 -36.04
CA ASN A 608 32.75 32.87 -37.11
C ASN A 608 33.25 31.44 -36.77
N THR A 609 32.54 30.74 -35.88
CA THR A 609 32.96 29.44 -35.29
C THR A 609 32.10 28.26 -35.77
N GLY A 610 31.27 28.48 -36.81
CA GLY A 610 30.25 27.54 -37.25
C GLY A 610 29.00 27.59 -36.37
N THR A 611 27.83 27.31 -36.95
CA THR A 611 26.56 27.21 -36.22
C THR A 611 26.30 25.77 -35.83
N ASP A 612 26.07 25.50 -34.54
CA ASP A 612 25.64 24.16 -34.11
C ASP A 612 24.18 23.87 -34.50
N ARG A 613 23.75 22.60 -34.41
CA ARG A 613 22.40 22.21 -34.83
C ARG A 613 21.30 22.99 -34.10
N LEU A 614 21.46 23.29 -32.81
CA LEU A 614 20.44 24.02 -32.05
C LEU A 614 20.44 25.51 -32.41
N GLU A 615 21.60 26.07 -32.73
CA GLU A 615 21.73 27.44 -33.25
C GLU A 615 21.15 27.61 -34.66
N ALA A 616 21.09 26.52 -35.44
CA ALA A 616 20.51 26.49 -36.79
C ALA A 616 18.97 26.38 -36.81
N GLU A 617 18.32 26.30 -35.65
CA GLU A 617 16.87 26.19 -35.55
C GLU A 617 16.13 27.49 -35.94
N SER A 618 14.83 27.35 -36.23
CA SER A 618 14.01 28.48 -36.63
C SER A 618 13.89 29.57 -35.55
N ILE A 619 13.63 30.82 -35.96
CA ILE A 619 13.39 31.91 -35.00
C ILE A 619 12.22 31.60 -34.05
N ALA A 620 11.16 30.96 -34.56
CA ALA A 620 10.01 30.55 -33.77
C ALA A 620 10.37 29.49 -32.70
N PHE A 621 11.34 28.62 -32.97
CA PHE A 621 11.88 27.69 -31.97
C PHE A 621 12.54 28.46 -30.83
N HIS A 622 13.42 29.42 -31.14
CA HIS A 622 14.11 30.22 -30.13
C HIS A 622 13.18 31.16 -29.35
N GLU A 623 12.11 31.65 -29.98
CA GLU A 623 11.05 32.39 -29.28
C GLU A 623 10.34 31.52 -28.25
N ARG A 624 9.94 30.28 -28.62
CA ARG A 624 9.35 29.32 -27.65
C ARG A 624 10.30 29.01 -26.50
N VAL A 625 11.59 28.81 -26.79
CA VAL A 625 12.62 28.57 -25.78
C VAL A 625 12.73 29.75 -24.82
N ARG A 626 12.77 31.00 -25.33
CA ARG A 626 12.81 32.21 -24.50
C ARG A 626 11.59 32.31 -23.58
N TYR A 627 10.39 32.16 -24.13
CA TYR A 627 9.17 32.22 -23.32
C TYR A 627 9.13 31.13 -22.24
N ALA A 628 9.56 29.91 -22.56
CA ALA A 628 9.65 28.84 -21.58
C ALA A 628 10.60 29.16 -20.42
N PHE A 629 11.76 29.78 -20.67
CA PHE A 629 12.63 30.24 -19.59
C PHE A 629 11.98 31.32 -18.71
N LEU A 630 11.26 32.27 -19.32
CA LEU A 630 10.56 33.31 -18.58
C LEU A 630 9.41 32.73 -17.72
N ASP A 631 8.68 31.75 -18.24
CA ASP A 631 7.63 31.04 -17.50
C ASP A 631 8.22 30.26 -16.31
N LEU A 632 9.36 29.58 -16.50
CA LEU A 632 10.07 28.90 -15.41
C LEU A 632 10.54 29.89 -14.34
N ALA A 633 11.05 31.06 -14.74
CA ALA A 633 11.48 32.11 -13.82
C ALA A 633 10.31 32.72 -13.04
N ALA A 634 9.16 32.93 -13.69
CA ALA A 634 7.94 33.43 -13.05
C ALA A 634 7.36 32.42 -12.03
N ALA A 635 7.52 31.13 -12.28
CA ALA A 635 7.05 30.07 -11.38
C ALA A 635 7.89 29.93 -10.08
N ASP A 636 9.16 30.36 -10.08
CA ASP A 636 10.06 30.24 -8.92
C ASP A 636 10.95 31.48 -8.72
N PRO A 637 10.38 32.68 -8.47
CA PRO A 637 11.12 33.94 -8.49
C PRO A 637 12.20 34.07 -7.41
N LYS A 638 12.22 33.18 -6.40
CA LYS A 638 13.26 33.17 -5.36
C LYS A 638 14.57 32.54 -5.86
N ARG A 639 14.47 31.56 -6.77
CA ARG A 639 15.60 30.83 -7.34
C ARG A 639 16.19 31.51 -8.57
N TYR A 640 15.44 32.37 -9.26
CA TYR A 640 15.91 33.05 -10.47
C TYR A 640 16.40 34.48 -10.23
N LEU A 641 17.49 34.83 -10.91
CA LEU A 641 17.91 36.20 -11.17
C LEU A 641 17.81 36.46 -12.67
N VAL A 642 16.73 37.11 -13.10
CA VAL A 642 16.50 37.45 -14.51
C VAL A 642 17.19 38.78 -14.83
N LEU A 643 18.06 38.79 -15.84
CA LEU A 643 18.84 39.95 -16.25
C LEU A 643 18.66 40.20 -17.74
N ASP A 644 18.42 41.44 -18.10
CA ASP A 644 18.39 41.91 -19.48
C ASP A 644 19.81 41.93 -20.06
N ALA A 645 20.06 41.03 -21.01
CA ALA A 645 21.36 40.84 -21.66
C ALA A 645 21.61 41.80 -22.84
N SER A 646 20.79 42.84 -22.99
CA SER A 646 21.10 44.02 -23.82
C SER A 646 21.98 45.05 -23.08
N ARG A 647 22.08 44.97 -21.76
CA ARG A 647 22.91 45.85 -20.92
C ARG A 647 24.41 45.53 -21.02
N SER A 648 25.24 46.40 -20.45
CA SER A 648 26.69 46.20 -20.47
C SER A 648 27.12 44.98 -19.64
N THR A 649 28.20 44.34 -20.08
CA THR A 649 28.78 43.15 -19.42
C THR A 649 29.10 43.42 -17.95
N GLU A 650 29.64 44.61 -17.66
CA GLU A 650 30.06 45.06 -16.33
C GLU A 650 28.85 45.21 -15.39
N GLU A 651 27.74 45.78 -15.89
CA GLU A 651 26.53 45.94 -15.09
C GLU A 651 25.91 44.59 -14.71
N ILE A 652 25.82 43.68 -15.68
CA ILE A 652 25.30 42.32 -15.46
C ILE A 652 26.20 41.60 -14.46
N THR A 653 27.53 41.67 -14.63
CA THR A 653 28.50 41.02 -13.74
C THR A 653 28.34 41.52 -12.31
N ALA A 654 28.25 42.84 -12.11
CA ALA A 654 28.09 43.43 -10.79
C ALA A 654 26.81 42.97 -10.08
N ARG A 655 25.71 42.79 -10.81
CA ARG A 655 24.44 42.30 -10.25
C ARG A 655 24.51 40.81 -9.88
N VAL A 656 25.13 40.00 -10.73
CA VAL A 656 25.33 38.56 -10.47
C VAL A 656 26.23 38.37 -9.25
N VAL A 657 27.39 39.03 -9.21
CA VAL A 657 28.35 38.95 -8.11
C VAL A 657 27.69 39.34 -6.79
N ARG A 658 26.98 40.47 -6.76
CA ARG A 658 26.26 40.92 -5.56
C ARG A 658 25.30 39.85 -5.04
N ARG A 659 24.48 39.27 -5.92
CA ARG A 659 23.49 38.25 -5.54
C ARG A 659 24.14 36.98 -4.99
N VAL A 660 25.26 36.57 -5.57
CA VAL A 660 26.04 35.40 -5.11
C VAL A 660 26.71 35.68 -3.77
N GLU A 661 27.32 36.86 -3.59
CA GLU A 661 27.93 37.28 -2.32
C GLU A 661 26.90 37.36 -1.18
N GLU A 662 25.68 37.86 -1.44
CA GLU A 662 24.57 37.85 -0.49
C GLU A 662 24.17 36.43 -0.03
N MET A 663 24.32 35.43 -0.91
CA MET A 663 24.05 34.03 -0.56
C MET A 663 25.19 33.42 0.25
N LEU A 664 26.42 33.80 -0.05
CA LEU A 664 27.63 33.34 0.66
C LEU A 664 27.85 34.03 2.01
N GLY A 665 27.29 35.23 2.22
CA GLY A 665 27.49 36.07 3.40
C GLY A 665 26.54 35.82 4.59
N LYS A 666 25.57 34.90 4.47
CA LYS A 666 24.67 34.56 5.58
C LYS A 666 25.40 33.63 6.59
N PRO A 667 25.52 34.02 7.88
CA PRO A 667 26.17 33.18 8.88
C PRO A 667 25.27 32.01 9.25
N GLY A 668 25.79 30.80 9.05
CA GLY A 668 25.01 29.58 8.88
C GLY A 668 24.95 29.31 7.39
N GLY A 669 25.82 28.43 6.88
CA GLY A 669 25.87 28.07 5.47
C GLY A 669 24.49 27.66 4.93
N ILE A 670 24.37 27.41 3.63
CA ILE A 670 23.13 26.88 3.06
C ILE A 670 22.88 25.50 3.70
N VAL A 671 22.19 25.47 4.83
CA VAL A 671 21.89 24.25 5.58
C VAL A 671 20.65 23.67 4.93
N HIS A 672 20.85 22.72 4.02
CA HIS A 672 19.80 21.79 3.67
C HIS A 672 19.38 21.03 4.94
N PRO A 673 18.08 20.85 5.21
CA PRO A 673 17.60 20.20 6.43
C PRO A 673 18.26 18.83 6.61
N ARG A 674 18.77 18.56 7.83
CA ARG A 674 19.39 17.27 8.17
C ARG A 674 18.42 16.14 7.86
N PRO A 675 18.86 15.04 7.23
CA PRO A 675 18.07 13.82 7.23
C PRO A 675 17.86 13.38 8.68
N ALA A 676 16.62 13.07 9.04
CA ALA A 676 16.39 12.11 10.12
C ALA A 676 17.10 10.83 9.67
N GLN A 677 18.04 10.32 10.50
CA GLN A 677 18.83 9.10 10.34
C GLN A 677 18.53 8.32 9.04
N GLY A 678 19.49 8.33 8.11
CA GLY A 678 19.36 7.66 6.83
C GLY A 678 18.98 6.17 6.96
N PRO A 679 18.43 5.55 5.91
CA PRO A 679 18.22 4.12 5.89
C PRO A 679 19.55 3.42 6.16
N ASP A 680 19.51 2.43 7.05
CA ASP A 680 20.64 1.56 7.35
C ASP A 680 21.16 0.94 6.05
N THR A 681 22.39 1.29 5.69
CA THR A 681 23.08 0.76 4.50
C THR A 681 23.75 -0.59 4.77
N SER A 682 23.43 -1.24 5.90
CA SER A 682 23.83 -2.61 6.21
C SER A 682 23.17 -3.68 5.33
N VAL A 683 22.26 -3.30 4.42
CA VAL A 683 21.77 -4.21 3.38
C VAL A 683 22.92 -4.48 2.40
N GLN A 684 23.57 -5.64 2.59
CA GLN A 684 24.50 -6.20 1.62
C GLN A 684 23.83 -6.19 0.23
N PRO A 685 24.54 -5.75 -0.83
CA PRO A 685 24.00 -5.88 -2.17
C PRO A 685 23.69 -7.36 -2.43
N GLU A 686 22.42 -7.67 -2.68
CA GLU A 686 22.05 -8.99 -3.19
C GLU A 686 22.75 -9.15 -4.54
N LEU A 687 23.74 -10.05 -4.57
CA LEU A 687 24.53 -10.52 -5.70
C LEU A 687 25.66 -9.58 -6.13
N SER A 688 26.90 -10.07 -5.97
CA SER A 688 28.07 -9.47 -6.61
C SER A 688 28.08 -9.80 -8.11
N ASP A 689 28.59 -8.90 -8.96
CA ASP A 689 28.71 -9.12 -10.41
C ASP A 689 29.44 -10.44 -10.77
N ALA A 690 30.28 -10.95 -9.87
CA ALA A 690 30.97 -12.23 -10.04
C ALA A 690 30.02 -13.45 -10.01
N GLU A 691 28.90 -13.37 -9.27
CA GLU A 691 27.93 -14.47 -9.15
C GLU A 691 26.99 -14.54 -10.37
N LEU A 692 26.72 -13.40 -11.01
CA LEU A 692 25.93 -13.32 -12.25
C LEU A 692 26.63 -14.00 -13.43
N VAL A 693 27.95 -13.84 -13.55
CA VAL A 693 28.73 -14.46 -14.63
C VAL A 693 28.82 -15.98 -14.51
N THR A 694 28.81 -16.53 -13.29
CA THR A 694 28.84 -17.99 -13.09
C THR A 694 27.54 -18.72 -13.45
N MET A 695 26.41 -18.03 -13.53
CA MET A 695 25.13 -18.66 -13.89
C MET A 695 24.94 -18.83 -15.40
N GLU A 696 25.61 -18.06 -16.26
CA GLU A 696 25.50 -18.19 -17.72
C GLU A 696 26.32 -19.36 -18.30
N HIS A 697 27.27 -19.93 -17.55
CA HIS A 697 28.10 -21.06 -18.02
C HIS A 697 27.62 -22.45 -17.57
N LYS A 698 26.43 -22.56 -16.96
CA LYS A 698 25.79 -23.85 -16.65
C LYS A 698 24.35 -23.93 -17.17
N THR A 699 24.22 -23.84 -18.49
CA THR A 699 23.17 -24.45 -19.31
C THR A 699 23.75 -24.75 -20.67
#